data_AF-A0A2E9YBD6-F1
#
_entry.id   AF-A0A2E9YBD6-F1
#
_cell.length_a   1.000
_cell.length_b   1.000
_cell.length_c   1.000
_cell.angle_alpha   90.00
_cell.angle_beta   90.00
_cell.angle_gamma   90.00
#
_symmetry.space_group_name_H-M   'P 1'
#
loop_
_entity.id
_entity.type
_entity.pdbx_description
1 polymer ?
#
loop_
_entity_poly.entity_id
_entity_poly.type
_entity_poly.pdbx_seq_one_letter_code
_entity_poly.pdbx_strand_id
1 'polypeptide(L)'
;MRSLNLLLVMAFLGFASGMFAQCGLFISEYSEGSSNNKYIEIYNPTNESVDLTQYAIASVGNAPTTPGVHEFWNEFAEGAVIAVGEVYVWSNGGSDPFIIAETDQTGNAYFNGDDGYALVLGSEDDYEFVDIIGNFEADPGSGWDVAGVADATKDHTLVRKSSVAQGIGYDWAASAGTDADDSQWIVYDQNEWSYVGSHVWTGTCGAAVPGCTNANATNYNDAATTDDGSCTFDNACNADGIVVTTGSLYYDPANLSVEPGATVVWENVGGTHNANGTTNTITGESFGNPVDFYFAPVSASTGNEACIGSFTFDVPGVYNYDCSVGSHAQLGMVGTVTVGTGGCTSPAAPNYNEAADYDDGSCLEVTTTAIATIQEGQLTDTYTGQAVVTNGVITGVFGQLVSMQDGQGAYSGIWMYGPNVAVTVGDLVEVTGTVSEYNGLTQLSSPSIVIQEQNSALPTAEVLSTAVVAASEEWEGVLVQVTGDVSNADIGYGEWGLDDSSGECRVDDRGYDAIGTGNVVAGSTWQVSGPLDYSFGNFKIQPRSEADALLYGCTSSGASNYNSGAGIDDGSCQFSGESCEIFFSEYSEGSSNNKYLEIYNPTASTVFLGQYLIGNCGNGCGNNGPTAPEYFLNFPASASIASGDFYIIAHPSSDSIILAEADLTHGYLSNGDDAYGLFDSDTLLMDAVGEFGVDPGSGWDVAGVTNATQNHTLVRTEFVYAGNDGDWAMSAGTNEFDSEWIVLDINDWSDLGMHTFSGSCAASTGGCTDEFAVNYDVNATSDDGSCIYISSYTIQEIQSGGLSGQMITSGIVTAVYPPTGGLSNNPSYVIQDGTGPNSAIWVIGDGVVMGDEVSVLGNVSEVYGLRQIQAATPEVLSSGNALPVAEPLDPSAINDEQWECVLISMLGDCVSADAGYGEWHLDAGSGIGVIDDVGYNAIDDSLTNDGTTYVPVLEEGRSYRVVGANFYAYGAWKLLPRNSADVVRLGCTTSTFSNYDAYAQEDDGSCIDLPGCTNPAADNYDAEATIDDGSCVISGCDDPAAFNYQSGVTNATNEDCYYTLPNLTINEIHYNPCGAQGDDFDFEFVEIFVNDDETVDLGGFEFYNSASGEPQLGYVFPEGTS
;
A
#
# COMPACT_ATOMS: atom_id res chain seq x y z
N MET A 1 -73.88 -38.78 20.12
CA MET A 1 -74.52 -39.34 18.91
C MET A 1 -74.52 -38.25 17.85
N ARG A 2 -73.99 -38.57 16.66
CA ARG A 2 -73.74 -37.66 15.53
C ARG A 2 -75.03 -37.12 14.88
N SER A 3 -74.91 -35.93 14.27
CA SER A 3 -75.21 -35.63 12.83
C SER A 3 -76.20 -34.49 12.53
N LEU A 4 -75.65 -33.49 11.80
CA LEU A 4 -76.14 -32.82 10.57
C LEU A 4 -77.08 -31.58 10.63
N ASN A 5 -76.47 -30.40 10.37
CA ASN A 5 -76.63 -29.45 9.20
C ASN A 5 -78.07 -29.11 8.71
N LEU A 6 -78.47 -27.90 8.24
CA LEU A 6 -77.79 -26.81 7.52
C LEU A 6 -78.78 -25.62 7.26
N LEU A 7 -78.28 -24.36 7.21
CA LEU A 7 -78.68 -23.11 6.47
C LEU A 7 -80.16 -22.59 6.48
N LEU A 8 -80.51 -21.28 6.51
CA LEU A 8 -79.92 -20.05 5.93
C LEU A 8 -80.55 -18.80 6.64
N VAL A 9 -79.80 -17.72 6.88
CA VAL A 9 -80.30 -16.40 7.37
C VAL A 9 -79.76 -15.24 6.51
N MET A 10 -80.64 -14.28 6.17
CA MET A 10 -80.36 -13.04 5.43
C MET A 10 -79.76 -11.95 6.33
N ALA A 11 -78.77 -11.21 5.80
CA ALA A 11 -78.10 -10.07 6.42
C ALA A 11 -78.80 -8.73 6.13
N PHE A 12 -78.71 -7.81 7.10
CA PHE A 12 -79.12 -6.40 7.01
C PHE A 12 -77.85 -5.54 7.19
N LEU A 13 -77.61 -4.58 6.29
CA LEU A 13 -76.45 -3.68 6.31
C LEU A 13 -76.51 -2.71 7.50
N GLY A 14 -75.42 -2.63 8.27
CA GLY A 14 -75.02 -1.49 9.07
C GLY A 14 -73.72 -0.89 8.50
N PHE A 15 -73.70 0.41 8.24
CA PHE A 15 -72.48 1.14 7.90
C PHE A 15 -71.63 1.29 9.17
N ALA A 16 -70.48 0.62 9.21
CA ALA A 16 -69.40 0.94 10.13
C ALA A 16 -68.49 1.97 9.46
N SER A 17 -68.26 3.10 10.13
CA SER A 17 -67.13 3.99 9.84
C SER A 17 -65.86 3.26 10.26
N GLY A 18 -65.14 2.70 9.29
CA GLY A 18 -63.81 2.12 9.53
C GLY A 18 -62.85 3.24 9.91
N MET A 19 -62.18 3.09 11.05
CA MET A 19 -60.93 3.81 11.33
C MET A 19 -59.91 3.34 10.27
N PHE A 20 -59.37 4.26 9.48
CA PHE A 20 -58.28 3.95 8.55
C PHE A 20 -56.99 3.75 9.35
N ALA A 21 -56.14 2.81 8.92
CA ALA A 21 -54.84 2.59 9.53
C ALA A 21 -53.97 3.86 9.40
N GLN A 22 -53.20 4.17 10.44
CA GLN A 22 -52.18 5.22 10.40
C GLN A 22 -50.97 4.70 9.61
N CYS A 23 -50.29 5.59 8.90
CA CYS A 23 -49.10 5.28 8.11
C CYS A 23 -47.87 5.86 8.80
N GLY A 24 -46.70 5.28 8.50
CA GLY A 24 -45.41 5.72 9.02
C GLY A 24 -44.33 5.59 7.94
N LEU A 25 -43.15 6.18 8.15
CA LEU A 25 -42.02 5.99 7.24
C LEU A 25 -41.64 4.50 7.17
N PHE A 26 -41.10 4.08 6.04
CA PHE A 26 -40.53 2.75 5.85
C PHE A 26 -39.46 2.76 4.76
N ILE A 27 -38.58 1.76 4.80
CA ILE A 27 -37.59 1.53 3.75
C ILE A 27 -38.31 0.93 2.54
N SER A 28 -38.36 1.68 1.45
CA SER A 28 -39.04 1.32 0.20
C SER A 28 -38.15 0.55 -0.75
N GLU A 29 -36.84 0.74 -0.69
CA GLU A 29 -35.88 0.03 -1.54
C GLU A 29 -34.52 -0.14 -0.84
N TYR A 30 -33.84 -1.25 -1.13
CA TYR A 30 -32.48 -1.55 -0.72
C TYR A 30 -31.75 -2.25 -1.86
N SER A 31 -30.53 -1.85 -2.15
CA SER A 31 -29.77 -2.46 -3.24
C SER A 31 -28.32 -2.74 -2.86
N GLU A 32 -27.95 -4.02 -2.89
CA GLU A 32 -26.57 -4.50 -2.94
C GLU A 32 -26.24 -4.74 -4.42
N GLY A 33 -25.81 -3.67 -5.10
CA GLY A 33 -25.42 -3.71 -6.51
C GLY A 33 -23.94 -4.01 -6.70
N SER A 34 -23.51 -4.21 -7.94
CA SER A 34 -22.11 -4.49 -8.26
C SER A 34 -21.17 -3.36 -7.79
N SER A 35 -19.97 -3.71 -7.31
CA SER A 35 -18.99 -2.73 -6.82
C SER A 35 -19.59 -1.79 -5.76
N ASN A 36 -19.45 -0.47 -5.92
CA ASN A 36 -19.92 0.56 -4.98
C ASN A 36 -21.40 0.94 -5.19
N ASN A 37 -22.18 0.19 -5.97
CA ASN A 37 -23.59 0.49 -6.24
C ASN A 37 -24.49 0.08 -5.07
N LYS A 38 -24.46 0.87 -3.98
CA LYS A 38 -25.13 0.58 -2.72
C LYS A 38 -26.03 1.74 -2.31
N TYR A 39 -27.31 1.48 -2.02
CA TYR A 39 -28.23 2.52 -1.53
C TYR A 39 -29.43 1.96 -0.73
N ILE A 40 -30.02 2.84 0.08
CA ILE A 40 -31.27 2.64 0.83
C ILE A 40 -32.22 3.80 0.48
N GLU A 41 -33.47 3.48 0.16
CA GLU A 41 -34.53 4.45 -0.11
C GLU A 41 -35.61 4.39 0.98
N ILE A 42 -36.05 5.56 1.46
CA ILE A 42 -37.10 5.70 2.48
C ILE A 42 -38.29 6.40 1.86
N TYR A 43 -39.50 5.86 2.03
CA TYR A 43 -40.73 6.45 1.50
C TYR A 43 -41.61 7.05 2.60
N ASN A 44 -42.24 8.20 2.28
CA ASN A 44 -43.23 8.85 3.13
C ASN A 44 -44.67 8.61 2.64
N PRO A 45 -45.39 7.59 3.16
CA PRO A 45 -46.80 7.36 2.85
C PRO A 45 -47.75 8.30 3.60
N THR A 46 -47.26 9.10 4.57
CA THR A 46 -48.11 9.88 5.48
C THR A 46 -48.82 11.02 4.77
N ASN A 47 -49.70 11.73 5.48
CA ASN A 47 -50.45 12.86 4.91
C ASN A 47 -49.75 14.23 5.09
N GLU A 48 -48.56 14.26 5.69
CA GLU A 48 -47.76 15.46 5.90
C GLU A 48 -46.28 15.21 5.56
N SER A 49 -45.51 16.28 5.36
CA SER A 49 -44.06 16.16 5.18
C SER A 49 -43.42 15.73 6.50
N VAL A 50 -42.47 14.80 6.45
CA VAL A 50 -41.75 14.32 7.65
C VAL A 50 -40.35 14.94 7.69
N ASP A 51 -40.03 15.56 8.81
CA ASP A 51 -38.69 16.10 9.11
C ASP A 51 -37.81 14.97 9.67
N LEU A 52 -36.64 14.77 9.06
CA LEU A 52 -35.73 13.67 9.42
C LEU A 52 -34.73 14.03 10.52
N THR A 53 -34.82 15.21 11.14
CA THR A 53 -33.86 15.67 12.17
C THR A 53 -33.75 14.73 13.38
N GLN A 54 -34.80 13.97 13.71
CA GLN A 54 -34.80 12.98 14.80
C GLN A 54 -34.64 11.55 14.31
N TYR A 55 -34.36 11.35 13.02
CA TYR A 55 -34.19 10.03 12.44
C TYR A 55 -32.71 9.79 12.12
N ALA A 56 -32.34 8.52 12.06
CA ALA A 56 -31.02 8.08 11.60
C ALA A 56 -31.11 6.71 10.93
N ILE A 57 -30.05 6.36 10.20
CA ILE A 57 -29.80 4.99 9.76
C ILE A 57 -28.76 4.38 10.70
N ALA A 58 -29.23 3.49 11.58
CA ALA A 58 -28.38 2.69 12.44
C ALA A 58 -27.96 1.40 11.72
N SER A 59 -26.74 0.92 11.95
CA SER A 59 -26.28 -0.33 11.34
C SER A 59 -25.30 -1.13 12.20
N VAL A 60 -25.19 -2.42 11.89
CA VAL A 60 -24.19 -3.38 12.41
C VAL A 60 -23.52 -4.08 11.23
N GLY A 61 -22.22 -4.34 11.33
CA GLY A 61 -21.45 -4.99 10.27
C GLY A 61 -21.20 -6.46 10.57
N ASN A 62 -21.56 -7.36 9.65
CA ASN A 62 -21.42 -8.82 9.83
C ASN A 62 -22.02 -9.30 11.18
N ALA A 63 -21.17 -9.76 12.12
CA ALA A 63 -21.54 -10.17 13.46
C ALA A 63 -21.56 -8.99 14.45
N PRO A 64 -22.73 -8.65 15.05
CA PRO A 64 -22.84 -7.52 15.96
C PRO A 64 -22.00 -7.74 17.21
N THR A 65 -21.16 -6.76 17.56
CA THR A 65 -20.33 -6.77 18.78
C THR A 65 -21.18 -6.91 20.06
N THR A 66 -22.41 -6.37 20.04
CA THR A 66 -23.41 -6.54 21.10
C THR A 66 -24.78 -6.74 20.46
N PRO A 67 -25.40 -7.93 20.61
CA PRO A 67 -26.71 -8.20 20.05
C PRO A 67 -27.76 -7.16 20.48
N GLY A 68 -28.52 -6.66 19.51
CA GLY A 68 -29.56 -5.65 19.68
C GLY A 68 -29.07 -4.19 19.70
N VAL A 69 -27.75 -3.95 19.64
CA VAL A 69 -27.14 -2.62 19.72
C VAL A 69 -26.48 -2.25 18.39
N HIS A 70 -26.66 -1.01 17.95
CA HIS A 70 -26.02 -0.51 16.73
C HIS A 70 -24.51 -0.30 16.91
N GLU A 71 -23.74 -0.42 15.83
CA GLU A 71 -22.29 -0.14 15.81
C GLU A 71 -21.97 1.17 15.10
N PHE A 72 -22.78 1.53 14.11
CA PHE A 72 -22.63 2.75 13.34
C PHE A 72 -23.94 3.54 13.33
N TRP A 73 -23.81 4.86 13.47
CA TRP A 73 -24.91 5.81 13.48
C TRP A 73 -24.76 6.80 12.33
N ASN A 74 -25.76 6.87 11.43
CA ASN A 74 -25.73 7.74 10.26
C ASN A 74 -26.88 8.75 10.32
N GLU A 75 -26.54 10.03 10.55
CA GLU A 75 -27.52 11.13 10.59
C GLU A 75 -27.92 11.60 9.17
N PHE A 76 -29.17 12.06 9.03
CA PHE A 76 -29.62 12.75 7.82
C PHE A 76 -29.09 14.18 7.76
N ALA A 77 -28.94 14.72 6.55
CA ALA A 77 -28.49 16.08 6.33
C ALA A 77 -29.36 17.10 7.07
N GLU A 78 -28.75 18.17 7.59
CA GLU A 78 -29.47 19.21 8.34
C GLU A 78 -30.64 19.79 7.52
N GLY A 79 -31.86 19.68 8.05
CA GLY A 79 -33.08 20.13 7.38
C GLY A 79 -33.61 19.17 6.30
N ALA A 80 -33.18 17.91 6.29
CA ALA A 80 -33.74 16.87 5.43
C ALA A 80 -35.23 16.65 5.75
N VAL A 81 -36.06 16.67 4.70
CA VAL A 81 -37.51 16.51 4.79
C VAL A 81 -37.98 15.64 3.64
N ILE A 82 -38.79 14.63 3.94
CA ILE A 82 -39.48 13.82 2.92
C ILE A 82 -40.89 14.38 2.74
N ALA A 83 -41.20 14.90 1.56
CA ALA A 83 -42.56 15.37 1.27
C ALA A 83 -43.54 14.20 1.11
N VAL A 84 -44.84 14.49 1.18
CA VAL A 84 -45.91 13.47 1.08
C VAL A 84 -45.81 12.74 -0.26
N GLY A 85 -45.65 11.41 -0.20
CA GLY A 85 -45.56 10.56 -1.38
C GLY A 85 -44.23 10.66 -2.13
N GLU A 86 -43.21 11.28 -1.55
CA GLU A 86 -41.86 11.32 -2.08
C GLU A 86 -40.95 10.34 -1.30
N VAL A 87 -39.73 10.17 -1.80
CA VAL A 87 -38.70 9.32 -1.21
C VAL A 87 -37.48 10.14 -0.75
N TYR A 88 -36.61 9.51 0.03
CA TYR A 88 -35.27 9.99 0.35
C TYR A 88 -34.26 8.89 0.10
N VAL A 89 -33.27 9.14 -0.76
CA VAL A 89 -32.26 8.15 -1.17
C VAL A 89 -30.91 8.44 -0.51
N TRP A 90 -30.42 7.46 0.24
CA TRP A 90 -29.08 7.46 0.85
C TRP A 90 -28.18 6.44 0.16
N SER A 91 -27.08 6.87 -0.45
CA SER A 91 -26.22 6.00 -1.28
C SER A 91 -24.73 6.12 -1.00
N ASN A 92 -23.95 5.17 -1.53
CA ASN A 92 -22.50 5.30 -1.57
C ASN A 92 -22.07 6.39 -2.56
N GLY A 93 -21.07 7.21 -2.20
CA GLY A 93 -20.59 8.29 -3.07
C GLY A 93 -19.91 7.82 -4.36
N GLY A 94 -19.50 6.55 -4.43
CA GLY A 94 -18.90 5.90 -5.60
C GLY A 94 -19.89 5.12 -6.47
N SER A 95 -21.21 5.20 -6.21
CA SER A 95 -22.23 4.52 -7.01
C SER A 95 -22.32 5.06 -8.45
N ASP A 96 -22.94 4.28 -9.32
CA ASP A 96 -23.19 4.61 -10.72
C ASP A 96 -23.89 5.98 -10.84
N PRO A 97 -23.54 6.81 -11.85
CA PRO A 97 -24.17 8.09 -12.06
C PRO A 97 -25.71 8.07 -12.14
N PHE A 98 -26.32 6.93 -12.51
CA PHE A 98 -27.77 6.76 -12.48
C PHE A 98 -28.34 6.79 -11.05
N ILE A 99 -27.70 6.09 -10.10
CA ILE A 99 -28.10 6.11 -8.68
C ILE A 99 -27.84 7.50 -8.10
N ILE A 100 -26.65 8.05 -8.35
CA ILE A 100 -26.24 9.38 -7.84
C ILE A 100 -27.19 10.50 -8.29
N ALA A 101 -27.85 10.36 -9.44
CA ALA A 101 -28.81 11.35 -9.92
C ALA A 101 -30.09 11.42 -9.07
N GLU A 102 -30.45 10.33 -8.40
CA GLU A 102 -31.61 10.23 -7.51
C GLU A 102 -31.22 10.32 -6.02
N THR A 103 -29.92 10.35 -5.70
CA THR A 103 -29.40 10.44 -4.32
C THR A 103 -29.62 11.81 -3.68
N ASP A 104 -30.28 11.83 -2.52
CA ASP A 104 -30.40 13.03 -1.68
C ASP A 104 -29.16 13.24 -0.80
N GLN A 105 -28.57 12.15 -0.31
CA GLN A 105 -27.38 12.19 0.52
C GLN A 105 -26.45 11.01 0.26
N THR A 106 -25.16 11.29 0.06
CA THR A 106 -24.13 10.25 0.04
C THR A 106 -23.63 9.98 1.46
N GLY A 107 -23.43 8.71 1.82
CA GLY A 107 -22.81 8.32 3.08
C GLY A 107 -22.10 6.97 3.00
N ASN A 108 -21.84 6.39 4.17
CA ASN A 108 -21.09 5.15 4.36
C ASN A 108 -21.93 3.89 4.06
N ALA A 109 -22.63 3.86 2.92
CA ALA A 109 -23.33 2.68 2.46
C ALA A 109 -22.31 1.66 1.90
N TYR A 110 -21.67 0.91 2.80
CA TYR A 110 -20.60 -0.06 2.48
C TYR A 110 -21.04 -1.52 2.67
N PHE A 111 -22.34 -1.75 2.79
CA PHE A 111 -22.87 -3.06 3.09
C PHE A 111 -22.62 -4.09 1.98
N ASN A 112 -22.37 -5.34 2.37
CA ASN A 112 -22.06 -6.49 1.50
C ASN A 112 -23.13 -7.59 1.57
N GLY A 113 -24.23 -7.34 2.29
CA GLY A 113 -25.44 -8.16 2.27
C GLY A 113 -25.70 -8.95 3.55
N ASP A 114 -24.70 -9.12 4.41
CA ASP A 114 -24.75 -9.74 5.75
C ASP A 114 -24.75 -8.69 6.88
N ASP A 115 -24.97 -7.41 6.54
CA ASP A 115 -25.06 -6.29 7.49
C ASP A 115 -26.50 -5.86 7.83
N GLY A 116 -26.76 -5.59 9.11
CA GLY A 116 -28.06 -5.10 9.58
C GLY A 116 -28.19 -3.58 9.42
N TYR A 117 -29.27 -3.11 8.82
CA TYR A 117 -29.59 -1.68 8.68
C TYR A 117 -31.00 -1.38 9.17
N ALA A 118 -31.15 -0.32 9.96
CA ALA A 118 -32.44 0.12 10.47
C ALA A 118 -32.66 1.62 10.31
N LEU A 119 -33.88 1.99 9.94
CA LEU A 119 -34.39 3.35 10.15
C LEU A 119 -34.84 3.45 11.61
N VAL A 120 -34.29 4.41 12.35
CA VAL A 120 -34.59 4.61 13.78
C VAL A 120 -35.07 6.04 14.05
N LEU A 121 -35.83 6.22 15.13
CA LEU A 121 -36.32 7.50 15.63
C LEU A 121 -35.79 7.72 17.05
N GLY A 122 -35.06 8.81 17.27
CA GLY A 122 -34.50 9.17 18.58
C GLY A 122 -33.09 9.73 18.48
N SER A 123 -32.31 9.50 19.52
CA SER A 123 -30.88 9.82 19.60
C SER A 123 -30.04 8.56 19.66
N GLU A 124 -28.74 8.66 19.41
CA GLU A 124 -27.80 7.54 19.49
C GLU A 124 -27.90 6.78 20.83
N ASP A 125 -28.13 7.48 21.95
CA ASP A 125 -28.24 6.89 23.29
C ASP A 125 -29.65 6.33 23.62
N ASP A 126 -30.69 6.72 22.88
CA ASP A 126 -32.10 6.37 23.17
C ASP A 126 -32.95 6.51 21.89
N TYR A 127 -33.31 5.38 21.28
CA TYR A 127 -34.01 5.32 20.00
C TYR A 127 -34.98 4.14 19.92
N GLU A 128 -35.97 4.29 19.03
CA GLU A 128 -36.92 3.26 18.65
C GLU A 128 -36.72 2.83 17.19
N PHE A 129 -36.83 1.53 16.92
CA PHE A 129 -36.81 1.00 15.55
C PHE A 129 -38.08 1.36 14.79
N VAL A 130 -37.91 1.98 13.62
CA VAL A 130 -39.01 2.33 12.71
C VAL A 130 -39.17 1.26 11.62
N ASP A 131 -38.06 0.85 11.01
CA ASP A 131 -38.03 -0.22 9.99
C ASP A 131 -36.63 -0.84 9.90
N ILE A 132 -36.51 -2.05 9.36
CA ILE A 132 -35.26 -2.81 9.35
C ILE A 132 -35.05 -3.65 8.09
N ILE A 133 -33.78 -3.84 7.73
CA ILE A 133 -33.24 -4.80 6.77
C ILE A 133 -32.11 -5.59 7.45
N GLY A 134 -32.17 -6.92 7.36
CA GLY A 134 -31.29 -7.79 8.14
C GLY A 134 -31.67 -7.81 9.62
N ASN A 135 -30.79 -8.31 10.48
CA ASN A 135 -31.01 -8.36 11.93
C ASN A 135 -29.83 -7.72 12.69
N PHE A 136 -30.02 -7.38 13.97
CA PHE A 136 -28.94 -6.88 14.85
C PHE A 136 -28.57 -7.89 15.95
N GLU A 137 -29.00 -9.15 15.84
CA GLU A 137 -28.77 -10.22 16.83
C GLU A 137 -27.69 -11.22 16.40
N ALA A 138 -27.47 -11.41 15.10
CA ALA A 138 -26.62 -12.46 14.54
C ALA A 138 -26.28 -12.21 13.06
N ASP A 139 -25.10 -12.66 12.67
CA ASP A 139 -24.62 -12.69 11.29
C ASP A 139 -25.23 -13.87 10.50
N PRO A 140 -25.83 -13.67 9.31
CA PRO A 140 -26.25 -14.77 8.43
C PRO A 140 -25.08 -15.45 7.70
N GLY A 141 -23.88 -14.86 7.71
CA GLY A 141 -22.65 -15.32 7.07
C GLY A 141 -22.50 -14.97 5.59
N SER A 142 -23.57 -14.50 4.92
CA SER A 142 -23.50 -14.04 3.52
C SER A 142 -24.65 -13.07 3.19
N GLY A 143 -25.90 -13.53 3.28
CA GLY A 143 -27.06 -12.65 3.15
C GLY A 143 -28.29 -13.26 3.81
N TRP A 144 -29.28 -12.43 4.14
CA TRP A 144 -30.55 -12.91 4.65
C TRP A 144 -31.47 -13.40 3.53
N ASP A 145 -32.13 -14.52 3.78
CA ASP A 145 -33.23 -15.01 2.94
C ASP A 145 -34.40 -14.02 2.94
N VAL A 146 -34.92 -13.69 1.77
CA VAL A 146 -36.09 -12.81 1.60
C VAL A 146 -37.02 -13.39 0.56
N ALA A 147 -38.32 -13.46 0.86
CA ALA A 147 -39.35 -13.94 -0.06
C ALA A 147 -39.07 -15.33 -0.67
N GLY A 148 -38.33 -16.18 0.04
CA GLY A 148 -37.94 -17.52 -0.40
C GLY A 148 -36.74 -17.56 -1.37
N VAL A 149 -36.06 -16.44 -1.57
CA VAL A 149 -34.76 -16.36 -2.25
C VAL A 149 -33.66 -16.38 -1.19
N ALA A 150 -32.71 -17.31 -1.34
CA ALA A 150 -31.60 -17.44 -0.41
C ALA A 150 -30.58 -16.30 -0.60
N ASP A 151 -29.99 -15.80 0.49
CA ASP A 151 -29.01 -14.70 0.47
C ASP A 151 -29.49 -13.44 -0.27
N ALA A 152 -30.79 -13.15 -0.23
CA ALA A 152 -31.43 -12.13 -1.07
C ALA A 152 -31.06 -10.68 -0.74
N THR A 153 -30.40 -10.42 0.38
CA THR A 153 -29.82 -9.10 0.68
C THR A 153 -28.44 -8.90 0.04
N LYS A 154 -27.82 -9.96 -0.51
CA LYS A 154 -26.55 -9.91 -1.23
C LYS A 154 -26.79 -10.02 -2.73
N ASP A 155 -26.09 -9.21 -3.53
CA ASP A 155 -26.15 -9.20 -5.00
C ASP A 155 -27.58 -9.06 -5.58
N HIS A 156 -28.47 -8.30 -4.92
CA HIS A 156 -29.86 -8.10 -5.36
C HIS A 156 -30.39 -6.70 -5.04
N THR A 157 -31.52 -6.35 -5.66
CA THR A 157 -32.32 -5.17 -5.32
C THR A 157 -33.66 -5.60 -4.72
N LEU A 158 -33.96 -5.11 -3.53
CA LEU A 158 -35.19 -5.38 -2.78
C LEU A 158 -36.11 -4.16 -2.86
N VAL A 159 -37.32 -4.34 -3.41
CA VAL A 159 -38.33 -3.28 -3.49
C VAL A 159 -39.53 -3.64 -2.64
N ARG A 160 -39.98 -2.71 -1.79
CA ARG A 160 -41.12 -2.91 -0.90
C ARG A 160 -42.42 -3.03 -1.70
N LYS A 161 -43.37 -3.84 -1.22
CA LYS A 161 -44.70 -3.98 -1.87
C LYS A 161 -45.56 -2.73 -1.67
N SER A 162 -46.26 -2.32 -2.72
CA SER A 162 -47.16 -1.14 -2.75
C SER A 162 -48.32 -1.11 -1.73
N SER A 163 -48.57 -2.22 -1.02
CA SER A 163 -49.58 -2.32 0.04
C SER A 163 -49.04 -2.02 1.44
N VAL A 164 -47.71 -1.93 1.61
CA VAL A 164 -47.06 -1.62 2.88
C VAL A 164 -47.32 -0.14 3.21
N ALA A 165 -47.74 0.15 4.44
CA ALA A 165 -48.16 1.49 4.84
C ALA A 165 -47.31 2.09 5.97
N GLN A 166 -46.41 1.31 6.57
CA GLN A 166 -45.50 1.72 7.63
C GLN A 166 -44.42 0.65 7.83
N GLY A 167 -43.30 1.04 8.45
CA GLY A 167 -42.23 0.12 8.83
C GLY A 167 -42.69 -0.87 9.90
N ILE A 168 -41.94 -1.97 10.06
CA ILE A 168 -42.29 -3.05 10.99
C ILE A 168 -41.60 -2.94 12.36
N GLY A 169 -40.80 -1.89 12.57
CA GLY A 169 -39.87 -1.82 13.70
C GLY A 169 -38.75 -2.86 13.55
N TYR A 170 -38.46 -3.61 14.62
CA TYR A 170 -37.33 -4.55 14.71
C TYR A 170 -37.61 -5.96 14.17
N ASP A 171 -38.84 -6.26 13.73
CA ASP A 171 -39.25 -7.62 13.32
C ASP A 171 -38.86 -7.94 11.86
N TRP A 172 -37.56 -8.17 11.63
CA TRP A 172 -37.05 -8.53 10.30
C TRP A 172 -37.68 -9.79 9.74
N ALA A 173 -37.92 -10.82 10.55
CA ALA A 173 -38.50 -12.07 10.09
C ALA A 173 -39.90 -11.86 9.47
N ALA A 174 -40.72 -10.99 10.07
CA ALA A 174 -42.02 -10.62 9.51
C ALA A 174 -41.92 -9.73 8.26
N SER A 175 -40.85 -8.93 8.12
CA SER A 175 -40.56 -8.11 6.95
C SER A 175 -40.08 -8.95 5.76
N ALA A 176 -39.08 -9.81 5.99
CA ALA A 176 -38.44 -10.67 5.01
C ALA A 176 -39.40 -11.75 4.46
N GLY A 177 -40.24 -12.31 5.34
CA GLY A 177 -41.13 -13.43 5.00
C GLY A 177 -40.37 -14.70 4.63
N THR A 178 -41.12 -15.77 4.40
CA THR A 178 -40.57 -17.06 3.98
C THR A 178 -40.80 -17.33 2.49
N ASP A 179 -41.75 -16.64 1.86
CA ASP A 179 -42.06 -16.74 0.44
C ASP A 179 -42.60 -15.41 -0.14
N ALA A 180 -42.87 -15.41 -1.45
CA ALA A 180 -43.37 -14.23 -2.13
C ALA A 180 -44.79 -13.81 -1.73
N ASP A 181 -45.57 -14.65 -1.04
CA ASP A 181 -46.92 -14.30 -0.58
C ASP A 181 -46.89 -13.58 0.77
N ASP A 182 -46.08 -14.05 1.73
CA ASP A 182 -45.99 -13.50 3.08
C ASP A 182 -44.94 -12.38 3.25
N SER A 183 -43.94 -12.30 2.36
CA SER A 183 -42.92 -11.25 2.39
C SER A 183 -43.50 -9.86 2.12
N GLN A 184 -42.89 -8.82 2.69
CA GLN A 184 -43.18 -7.43 2.34
C GLN A 184 -42.35 -6.94 1.14
N TRP A 185 -41.39 -7.74 0.67
CA TRP A 185 -40.44 -7.38 -0.38
C TRP A 185 -40.71 -8.11 -1.69
N ILE A 186 -40.17 -7.54 -2.77
CA ILE A 186 -40.02 -8.16 -4.08
C ILE A 186 -38.51 -8.16 -4.36
N VAL A 187 -37.95 -9.34 -4.62
CA VAL A 187 -36.52 -9.52 -4.91
C VAL A 187 -36.29 -9.43 -6.42
N TYR A 188 -35.41 -8.54 -6.84
CA TYR A 188 -34.95 -8.39 -8.23
C TYR A 188 -33.46 -8.69 -8.35
N ASP A 189 -33.02 -9.05 -9.56
CA ASP A 189 -31.61 -9.32 -9.87
C ASP A 189 -30.71 -8.11 -9.55
N GLN A 190 -29.42 -8.39 -9.33
CA GLN A 190 -28.42 -7.36 -9.10
C GLN A 190 -28.48 -6.22 -10.14
N ASN A 191 -28.40 -4.98 -9.66
CA ASN A 191 -28.39 -3.76 -10.46
C ASN A 191 -29.72 -3.41 -11.15
N GLU A 192 -30.86 -3.84 -10.61
CA GLU A 192 -32.17 -3.38 -11.06
C GLU A 192 -32.49 -2.01 -10.45
N TRP A 193 -32.14 -0.93 -11.16
CA TRP A 193 -32.30 0.44 -10.64
C TRP A 193 -33.55 1.16 -11.15
N SER A 194 -34.49 0.49 -11.82
CA SER A 194 -35.64 1.19 -12.40
C SER A 194 -36.64 1.74 -11.37
N TYR A 195 -36.47 1.44 -10.08
CA TYR A 195 -37.33 1.87 -8.99
C TYR A 195 -36.75 3.01 -8.14
N VAL A 196 -35.42 3.17 -8.11
CA VAL A 196 -34.78 4.22 -7.30
C VAL A 196 -35.29 5.62 -7.65
N GLY A 197 -35.54 6.42 -6.63
CA GLY A 197 -36.08 7.78 -6.73
C GLY A 197 -37.61 7.84 -6.73
N SER A 198 -38.32 6.71 -6.64
CA SER A 198 -39.79 6.73 -6.50
C SER A 198 -40.39 5.42 -5.97
N HIS A 199 -41.43 5.55 -5.14
CA HIS A 199 -42.18 4.39 -4.66
C HIS A 199 -43.67 4.45 -4.98
N VAL A 200 -44.25 3.34 -5.45
CA VAL A 200 -45.68 3.24 -5.74
C VAL A 200 -46.43 2.72 -4.52
N TRP A 201 -47.27 3.55 -3.91
CA TRP A 201 -48.12 3.17 -2.79
C TRP A 201 -49.61 3.24 -3.15
N THR A 202 -50.41 2.26 -2.71
CA THR A 202 -51.84 2.12 -3.07
C THR A 202 -52.82 2.32 -1.90
N GLY A 203 -52.32 2.67 -0.72
CA GLY A 203 -53.13 2.86 0.50
C GLY A 203 -53.70 4.27 0.70
N THR A 204 -54.36 4.48 1.85
CA THR A 204 -54.83 5.81 2.33
C THR A 204 -54.69 5.89 3.85
N CYS A 205 -54.03 6.94 4.36
CA CYS A 205 -53.85 7.14 5.81
C CYS A 205 -55.07 7.81 6.46
N GLY A 206 -55.34 7.48 7.72
CA GLY A 206 -56.28 8.22 8.57
C GLY A 206 -55.77 9.62 8.94
N ALA A 207 -56.69 10.57 9.19
CA ALA A 207 -56.32 11.90 9.68
C ALA A 207 -55.97 11.85 11.19
N ALA A 208 -54.86 12.48 11.58
CA ALA A 208 -54.46 12.62 12.98
C ALA A 208 -55.51 13.38 13.80
N VAL A 209 -55.77 12.92 15.04
CA VAL A 209 -56.66 13.60 15.99
C VAL A 209 -55.79 14.21 17.11
N PRO A 210 -55.59 15.54 17.14
CA PRO A 210 -54.83 16.20 18.20
C PRO A 210 -55.58 16.19 19.54
N GLY A 211 -54.86 15.94 20.63
CA GLY A 211 -55.36 16.09 22.01
C GLY A 211 -54.50 15.33 23.02
N CYS A 212 -54.72 15.55 24.31
CA CYS A 212 -53.96 14.84 25.35
C CYS A 212 -54.14 13.32 25.28
N THR A 213 -53.06 12.58 25.06
CA THR A 213 -53.06 11.11 24.95
C THR A 213 -52.79 10.39 26.28
N ASN A 214 -52.38 11.12 27.32
CA ASN A 214 -52.09 10.55 28.64
C ASN A 214 -53.38 10.29 29.43
N ALA A 215 -53.68 9.02 29.72
CA ALA A 215 -54.89 8.58 30.42
C ALA A 215 -55.02 9.09 31.87
N ASN A 216 -53.92 9.50 32.50
CA ASN A 216 -53.89 10.05 33.86
C ASN A 216 -54.15 11.58 33.86
N ALA A 217 -54.13 12.24 32.71
CA ALA A 217 -54.42 13.65 32.60
C ALA A 217 -55.93 13.93 32.76
N THR A 218 -56.25 15.03 33.43
CA THR A 218 -57.62 15.53 33.64
C THR A 218 -58.37 15.88 32.34
N ASN A 219 -57.65 16.09 31.24
CA ASN A 219 -58.19 16.38 29.92
C ASN A 219 -57.81 15.33 28.87
N TYR A 220 -57.53 14.09 29.29
CA TYR A 220 -57.33 12.95 28.41
C TYR A 220 -58.42 12.86 27.33
N ASN A 221 -57.99 12.67 26.08
CA ASN A 221 -58.84 12.48 24.92
C ASN A 221 -58.61 11.07 24.35
N ASP A 222 -59.59 10.18 24.56
CA ASP A 222 -59.54 8.78 24.10
C ASP A 222 -59.53 8.62 22.57
N ALA A 223 -59.90 9.69 21.85
CA ALA A 223 -59.84 9.75 20.40
C ALA A 223 -58.55 10.39 19.87
N ALA A 224 -57.70 10.97 20.74
CA ALA A 224 -56.46 11.59 20.31
C ALA A 224 -55.44 10.53 19.88
N THR A 225 -54.83 10.75 18.72
CA THR A 225 -53.76 9.90 18.15
C THR A 225 -52.43 10.66 18.09
N THR A 226 -52.41 11.92 18.52
CA THR A 226 -51.23 12.79 18.54
C THR A 226 -51.35 13.71 19.75
N ASP A 227 -50.39 13.64 20.67
CA ASP A 227 -50.34 14.53 21.83
C ASP A 227 -50.04 15.96 21.36
N ASP A 228 -50.92 16.89 21.68
CA ASP A 228 -50.78 18.31 21.34
C ASP A 228 -50.16 19.14 22.48
N GLY A 229 -49.65 18.47 23.51
CA GLY A 229 -49.07 19.09 24.70
C GLY A 229 -50.12 19.72 25.61
N SER A 230 -51.42 19.43 25.39
CA SER A 230 -52.50 20.00 26.19
C SER A 230 -52.69 19.31 27.54
N CYS A 231 -52.01 18.20 27.85
CA CYS A 231 -52.24 17.43 29.07
C CYS A 231 -52.13 18.27 30.37
N THR A 232 -53.20 18.23 31.18
CA THR A 232 -53.27 18.89 32.49
C THR A 232 -53.50 17.85 33.59
N PHE A 233 -52.86 18.02 34.75
CA PHE A 233 -52.91 17.08 35.88
C PHE A 233 -53.41 17.80 37.14
N ASP A 234 -54.21 17.10 37.97
CA ASP A 234 -54.85 17.67 39.16
C ASP A 234 -53.89 17.68 40.39
N ASN A 235 -52.76 18.37 40.27
CA ASN A 235 -51.83 18.62 41.37
C ASN A 235 -51.08 19.95 41.17
N ALA A 236 -50.46 20.47 42.23
CA ALA A 236 -49.80 21.77 42.18
C ALA A 236 -48.61 21.86 41.21
N CYS A 237 -48.05 20.73 40.78
CA CYS A 237 -46.96 20.65 39.81
C CYS A 237 -47.43 20.49 38.35
N ASN A 238 -48.73 20.24 38.12
CA ASN A 238 -49.28 19.87 36.82
C ASN A 238 -48.45 18.77 36.13
N ALA A 239 -48.07 17.73 36.87
CA ALA A 239 -47.24 16.61 36.41
C ALA A 239 -47.93 15.27 36.63
N ASP A 240 -47.67 14.29 35.76
CA ASP A 240 -48.17 12.92 35.93
C ASP A 240 -47.37 12.19 37.01
N GLY A 241 -48.04 11.73 38.07
CA GLY A 241 -47.38 10.99 39.15
C GLY A 241 -48.18 10.90 40.44
N ILE A 242 -47.68 10.06 41.35
CA ILE A 242 -48.28 9.80 42.66
C ILE A 242 -48.01 10.99 43.58
N VAL A 243 -49.06 11.59 44.12
CA VAL A 243 -48.94 12.83 44.92
C VAL A 243 -48.60 12.52 46.38
N VAL A 244 -47.56 13.18 46.89
CA VAL A 244 -47.22 13.30 48.32
C VAL A 244 -47.55 14.72 48.77
N THR A 245 -48.64 14.86 49.53
CA THR A 245 -49.10 16.12 50.06
C THR A 245 -48.28 16.53 51.28
N THR A 246 -47.80 17.77 51.28
CA THR A 246 -46.90 18.32 52.30
C THR A 246 -47.54 19.51 53.01
N GLY A 247 -47.56 19.52 54.34
CA GLY A 247 -48.03 20.66 55.11
C GLY A 247 -47.79 20.49 56.62
N SER A 248 -47.94 21.54 57.43
CA SER A 248 -47.95 21.50 58.91
C SER A 248 -47.06 20.44 59.60
N LEU A 249 -45.81 20.25 59.13
CA LEU A 249 -44.82 19.27 59.60
C LEU A 249 -45.07 17.78 59.25
N TYR A 250 -45.69 17.47 58.10
CA TYR A 250 -45.88 16.10 57.63
C TYR A 250 -45.69 15.95 56.12
N TYR A 251 -45.45 14.70 55.69
CA TYR A 251 -45.68 14.18 54.34
C TYR A 251 -46.83 13.18 54.40
N ASP A 252 -47.74 13.22 53.42
CA ASP A 252 -48.86 12.28 53.32
C ASP A 252 -49.01 11.77 51.88
N PRO A 253 -48.73 10.48 51.61
CA PRO A 253 -48.20 9.49 52.55
C PRO A 253 -46.73 9.75 52.91
N ALA A 254 -46.36 9.51 54.17
CA ALA A 254 -44.96 9.60 54.60
C ALA A 254 -44.13 8.38 54.15
N ASN A 255 -44.76 7.21 53.98
CA ASN A 255 -44.10 6.03 53.45
C ASN A 255 -44.89 5.58 52.23
N LEU A 256 -44.22 5.50 51.09
CA LEU A 256 -44.82 5.18 49.81
C LEU A 256 -44.12 3.95 49.23
N SER A 257 -44.87 3.01 48.68
CA SER A 257 -44.33 1.88 47.91
C SER A 257 -44.76 2.03 46.46
N VAL A 258 -43.81 1.91 45.54
CA VAL A 258 -44.01 2.07 44.10
C VAL A 258 -43.24 1.00 43.33
N GLU A 259 -43.62 0.77 42.09
CA GLU A 259 -42.83 -0.03 41.15
C GLU A 259 -41.74 0.84 40.51
N PRO A 260 -40.63 0.26 40.01
CA PRO A 260 -39.63 0.98 39.21
C PRO A 260 -40.28 1.74 38.04
N GLY A 261 -39.81 2.96 37.78
CA GLY A 261 -40.35 3.87 36.76
C GLY A 261 -41.50 4.76 37.24
N ALA A 262 -41.98 4.60 38.48
CA ALA A 262 -43.03 5.44 39.01
C ALA A 262 -42.53 6.87 39.32
N THR A 263 -43.31 7.87 38.92
CA THR A 263 -43.06 9.29 39.27
C THR A 263 -43.82 9.67 40.53
N VAL A 264 -43.13 10.30 41.49
CA VAL A 264 -43.72 10.87 42.71
C VAL A 264 -43.65 12.39 42.64
N VAL A 265 -44.74 13.05 43.01
CA VAL A 265 -44.92 14.50 42.96
C VAL A 265 -45.15 15.03 44.37
N TRP A 266 -44.31 15.95 44.84
CA TRP A 266 -44.50 16.61 46.13
C TRP A 266 -45.20 17.96 45.94
N GLU A 267 -46.33 18.14 46.61
CA GLU A 267 -47.05 19.41 46.64
C GLU A 267 -47.12 19.97 48.06
N ASN A 268 -47.02 21.29 48.20
CA ASN A 268 -47.13 21.98 49.47
C ASN A 268 -48.50 22.65 49.59
N VAL A 269 -49.28 22.29 50.61
CA VAL A 269 -50.62 22.83 50.88
C VAL A 269 -50.64 23.86 52.02
N GLY A 270 -49.49 24.09 52.67
CA GLY A 270 -49.36 25.13 53.70
C GLY A 270 -48.05 25.09 54.47
N GLY A 271 -47.42 26.26 54.65
CA GLY A 271 -46.14 26.41 55.33
C GLY A 271 -44.97 26.45 54.34
N THR A 272 -43.73 26.38 54.84
CA THR A 272 -42.51 26.36 54.01
C THR A 272 -41.84 25.00 54.13
N HIS A 273 -41.80 24.25 53.03
CA HIS A 273 -41.35 22.85 53.02
C HIS A 273 -40.62 22.52 51.71
N ASN A 274 -39.79 21.48 51.74
CA ASN A 274 -39.16 20.83 50.59
C ASN A 274 -39.12 19.32 50.83
N ALA A 275 -38.72 18.54 49.82
CA ALA A 275 -38.26 17.17 49.98
C ALA A 275 -36.77 17.07 49.60
N ASN A 276 -35.98 16.51 50.52
CA ASN A 276 -34.53 16.36 50.41
C ASN A 276 -34.15 14.90 50.63
N GLY A 277 -33.78 14.20 49.55
CA GLY A 277 -33.30 12.82 49.55
C GLY A 277 -31.78 12.69 49.51
N THR A 278 -31.01 13.79 49.48
CA THR A 278 -29.54 13.73 49.38
C THR A 278 -28.87 13.55 50.74
N THR A 279 -29.27 14.34 51.74
CA THR A 279 -28.57 14.40 53.03
C THR A 279 -29.56 14.37 54.18
N ASN A 280 -29.31 13.54 55.18
CA ASN A 280 -30.10 13.51 56.40
C ASN A 280 -29.85 14.79 57.22
N THR A 281 -30.87 15.65 57.32
CA THR A 281 -30.77 16.96 58.00
C THR A 281 -30.52 16.81 59.50
N ILE A 282 -30.80 15.65 60.09
CA ILE A 282 -30.59 15.37 61.52
C ILE A 282 -29.13 15.00 61.79
N THR A 283 -28.53 14.14 60.96
CA THR A 283 -27.17 13.60 61.19
C THR A 283 -26.09 14.36 60.43
N GLY A 284 -26.42 14.98 59.30
CA GLY A 284 -25.48 15.62 58.37
C GLY A 284 -24.80 14.64 57.39
N GLU A 285 -25.15 13.36 57.44
CA GLU A 285 -24.63 12.30 56.57
C GLU A 285 -25.55 12.08 55.35
N SER A 286 -25.03 11.49 54.27
CA SER A 286 -25.85 11.07 53.13
C SER A 286 -26.89 10.02 53.55
N PHE A 287 -28.06 10.01 52.89
CA PHE A 287 -29.04 8.93 53.06
C PHE A 287 -28.59 7.61 52.41
N GLY A 288 -27.63 7.64 51.48
CA GLY A 288 -27.21 6.46 50.72
C GLY A 288 -28.33 5.90 49.84
N ASN A 289 -29.19 6.78 49.33
CA ASN A 289 -30.27 6.39 48.43
C ASN A 289 -29.68 5.88 47.11
N PRO A 290 -30.37 4.98 46.37
CA PRO A 290 -29.88 4.50 45.07
C PRO A 290 -29.62 5.66 44.08
N VAL A 291 -30.48 6.68 44.10
CA VAL A 291 -30.27 7.96 43.39
C VAL A 291 -30.70 9.10 44.31
N ASP A 292 -29.85 10.13 44.42
CA ASP A 292 -30.15 11.31 45.25
C ASP A 292 -31.10 12.29 44.52
N PHE A 293 -32.01 12.91 45.26
CA PHE A 293 -32.87 13.98 44.76
C PHE A 293 -33.00 15.13 45.77
N TYR A 294 -33.12 16.36 45.29
CA TYR A 294 -33.27 17.54 46.14
C TYR A 294 -34.17 18.58 45.50
N PHE A 295 -35.14 19.06 46.28
CA PHE A 295 -35.97 20.20 45.90
C PHE A 295 -35.77 21.36 46.89
N ALA A 296 -35.83 22.59 46.38
CA ALA A 296 -35.68 23.79 47.20
C ALA A 296 -36.96 24.07 48.02
N PRO A 297 -36.86 24.68 49.22
CA PRO A 297 -38.04 25.05 50.01
C PRO A 297 -38.99 26.01 49.30
N VAL A 298 -40.27 25.63 49.22
CA VAL A 298 -41.36 26.45 48.68
C VAL A 298 -42.36 26.78 49.77
N SER A 299 -43.00 27.94 49.68
CA SER A 299 -44.01 28.39 50.65
C SER A 299 -45.40 28.38 50.03
N ALA A 300 -46.37 27.79 50.74
CA ALA A 300 -47.77 27.72 50.31
C ALA A 300 -48.73 28.18 51.43
N SER A 301 -49.97 28.47 51.03
CA SER A 301 -51.07 28.81 51.94
C SER A 301 -52.34 28.09 51.51
N THR A 302 -53.21 27.74 52.44
CA THR A 302 -54.46 27.00 52.16
C THR A 302 -55.28 27.67 51.04
N GLY A 303 -55.55 26.94 49.95
CA GLY A 303 -56.24 27.43 48.75
C GLY A 303 -55.34 28.08 47.69
N ASN A 304 -54.02 28.00 47.87
CA ASN A 304 -52.99 28.34 46.89
C ASN A 304 -51.76 27.43 47.13
N GLU A 305 -51.94 26.17 46.77
CA GLU A 305 -50.95 25.10 46.82
C GLU A 305 -49.75 25.43 45.91
N ALA A 306 -48.55 24.96 46.27
CA ALA A 306 -47.32 25.19 45.52
C ALA A 306 -46.60 23.89 45.21
N CYS A 307 -46.07 23.76 44.00
CA CYS A 307 -45.22 22.63 43.62
C CYS A 307 -43.89 22.64 44.39
N ILE A 308 -43.53 21.53 45.04
CA ILE A 308 -42.18 21.31 45.57
C ILE A 308 -41.28 20.74 44.47
N GLY A 309 -41.77 19.74 43.72
CA GLY A 309 -41.05 19.09 42.63
C GLY A 309 -41.58 17.67 42.38
N SER A 310 -41.03 17.00 41.38
CA SER A 310 -41.33 15.60 41.05
C SER A 310 -40.05 14.82 40.74
N PHE A 311 -40.05 13.53 41.03
CA PHE A 311 -38.92 12.63 40.79
C PHE A 311 -39.41 11.26 40.31
N THR A 312 -38.77 10.72 39.28
CA THR A 312 -39.04 9.38 38.73
C THR A 312 -38.06 8.38 39.32
N PHE A 313 -38.58 7.28 39.85
CA PHE A 313 -37.80 6.29 40.59
C PHE A 313 -37.54 5.05 39.74
N ASP A 314 -36.51 5.10 38.90
CA ASP A 314 -36.17 4.02 37.96
C ASP A 314 -35.37 2.88 38.59
N VAL A 315 -34.65 3.14 39.69
CA VAL A 315 -33.77 2.15 40.34
C VAL A 315 -34.50 1.53 41.55
N PRO A 316 -34.67 0.20 41.61
CA PRO A 316 -35.21 -0.48 42.79
C PRO A 316 -34.40 -0.19 44.06
N GLY A 317 -35.08 -0.06 45.20
CA GLY A 317 -34.43 0.19 46.49
C GLY A 317 -35.24 1.08 47.43
N VAL A 318 -34.64 1.46 48.56
CA VAL A 318 -35.30 2.30 49.58
C VAL A 318 -34.70 3.71 49.56
N TYR A 319 -35.55 4.69 49.25
CA TYR A 319 -35.21 6.10 49.22
C TYR A 319 -35.75 6.81 50.46
N ASN A 320 -34.87 7.37 51.26
CA ASN A 320 -35.20 8.14 52.46
C ASN A 320 -35.10 9.63 52.16
N TYR A 321 -36.03 10.44 52.65
CA TYR A 321 -35.99 11.89 52.48
C TYR A 321 -36.54 12.64 53.70
N ASP A 322 -36.17 13.90 53.86
CA ASP A 322 -36.67 14.75 54.94
C ASP A 322 -36.97 16.18 54.47
N CYS A 323 -37.58 16.98 55.35
CA CYS A 323 -37.71 18.42 55.13
C CYS A 323 -36.54 19.15 55.80
N SER A 324 -35.69 19.76 54.98
CA SER A 324 -34.47 20.44 55.43
C SER A 324 -34.70 21.86 55.96
N VAL A 325 -35.97 22.27 56.17
CA VAL A 325 -36.34 23.59 56.66
C VAL A 325 -36.28 23.64 58.19
N GLY A 326 -35.36 24.42 58.73
CA GLY A 326 -35.26 24.67 60.17
C GLY A 326 -35.13 23.39 60.99
N SER A 327 -36.07 23.16 61.93
CA SER A 327 -36.10 21.96 62.77
C SER A 327 -37.16 20.93 62.31
N HIS A 328 -37.63 20.98 61.06
CA HIS A 328 -38.75 20.14 60.60
C HIS A 328 -38.42 18.65 60.63
N ALA A 329 -37.28 18.22 60.07
CA ALA A 329 -36.82 16.83 60.14
C ALA A 329 -36.68 16.33 61.59
N GLN A 330 -36.13 17.16 62.50
CA GLN A 330 -36.00 16.84 63.94
C GLN A 330 -37.35 16.69 64.65
N LEU A 331 -38.40 17.31 64.12
CA LEU A 331 -39.78 17.20 64.60
C LEU A 331 -40.55 16.05 63.94
N GLY A 332 -39.89 15.23 63.12
CA GLY A 332 -40.44 14.01 62.53
C GLY A 332 -40.94 14.17 61.09
N MET A 333 -40.63 15.28 60.40
CA MET A 333 -40.98 15.48 59.00
C MET A 333 -39.99 14.76 58.07
N VAL A 334 -40.10 13.43 58.05
CA VAL A 334 -39.31 12.49 57.25
C VAL A 334 -40.24 11.59 56.45
N GLY A 335 -39.77 11.09 55.31
CA GLY A 335 -40.51 10.16 54.49
C GLY A 335 -39.62 9.11 53.81
N THR A 336 -40.25 8.08 53.27
CA THR A 336 -39.62 7.00 52.51
C THR A 336 -40.38 6.68 51.23
N VAL A 337 -39.66 6.33 50.18
CA VAL A 337 -40.19 5.69 48.97
C VAL A 337 -39.47 4.35 48.80
N THR A 338 -40.21 3.25 48.82
CA THR A 338 -39.70 1.90 48.52
C THR A 338 -40.06 1.57 47.08
N VAL A 339 -39.07 1.21 46.28
CA VAL A 339 -39.19 0.95 44.85
C VAL A 339 -38.91 -0.54 44.61
N GLY A 340 -39.91 -1.30 44.15
CA GLY A 340 -39.82 -2.75 43.98
C GLY A 340 -39.83 -3.54 45.31
N THR A 341 -39.48 -4.82 45.23
CA THR A 341 -39.54 -5.82 46.31
C THR A 341 -38.13 -6.19 46.79
N GLY A 342 -37.82 -5.98 48.08
CA GLY A 342 -36.53 -6.39 48.67
C GLY A 342 -36.52 -7.86 49.14
N GLY A 343 -35.39 -8.53 49.00
CA GLY A 343 -35.15 -9.88 49.55
C GLY A 343 -33.84 -10.49 49.03
N CYS A 344 -33.49 -11.69 49.48
CA CYS A 344 -32.27 -12.32 48.98
C CYS A 344 -32.39 -12.67 47.49
N THR A 345 -31.56 -12.05 46.65
CA THR A 345 -31.56 -12.23 45.19
C THR A 345 -30.65 -13.37 44.72
N SER A 346 -29.81 -13.93 45.60
CA SER A 346 -28.94 -15.06 45.27
C SER A 346 -29.71 -16.38 45.28
N PRO A 347 -29.90 -17.08 44.13
CA PRO A 347 -30.64 -18.34 44.08
C PRO A 347 -29.95 -19.49 44.83
N ALA A 348 -28.66 -19.35 45.08
CA ALA A 348 -27.86 -20.31 45.82
C ALA A 348 -28.03 -20.21 47.34
N ALA A 349 -28.43 -19.04 47.85
CA ALA A 349 -28.64 -18.83 49.26
C ALA A 349 -29.88 -19.61 49.75
N PRO A 350 -29.81 -20.31 50.91
CA PRO A 350 -30.95 -21.05 51.47
C PRO A 350 -32.25 -20.26 51.68
N ASN A 351 -32.19 -18.93 51.63
CA ASN A 351 -33.31 -18.02 51.79
C ASN A 351 -33.58 -17.14 50.56
N TYR A 352 -33.18 -17.60 49.36
CA TYR A 352 -33.52 -16.96 48.09
C TYR A 352 -35.01 -16.61 48.00
N ASN A 353 -35.30 -15.41 47.48
CA ASN A 353 -36.63 -14.94 47.19
C ASN A 353 -36.74 -14.61 45.69
N GLU A 354 -37.42 -15.47 44.92
CA GLU A 354 -37.67 -15.30 43.48
C GLU A 354 -38.41 -14.00 43.13
N ALA A 355 -39.13 -13.42 44.09
CA ALA A 355 -39.85 -12.16 43.91
C ALA A 355 -39.05 -10.91 44.31
N ALA A 356 -37.75 -11.02 44.59
CA ALA A 356 -36.91 -9.88 45.00
C ALA A 356 -36.27 -9.17 43.79
N ASP A 357 -36.46 -7.85 43.71
CA ASP A 357 -35.90 -6.95 42.70
C ASP A 357 -34.56 -6.34 43.13
N TYR A 358 -34.24 -6.35 44.43
CA TYR A 358 -32.95 -5.91 44.97
C TYR A 358 -32.59 -6.66 46.27
N ASP A 359 -31.29 -6.85 46.50
CA ASP A 359 -30.80 -7.48 47.74
C ASP A 359 -30.94 -6.53 48.93
N ASP A 360 -31.72 -6.94 49.93
CA ASP A 360 -31.92 -6.20 51.17
C ASP A 360 -30.89 -6.57 52.26
N GLY A 361 -29.87 -7.36 51.90
CA GLY A 361 -28.80 -7.83 52.77
C GLY A 361 -29.20 -9.07 53.58
N SER A 362 -30.24 -9.79 53.17
CA SER A 362 -30.74 -10.96 53.90
C SER A 362 -30.10 -12.30 53.50
N CYS A 363 -29.28 -12.37 52.45
CA CYS A 363 -28.73 -13.65 51.95
C CYS A 363 -27.85 -14.43 52.96
N LEU A 364 -28.10 -15.73 53.08
CA LEU A 364 -27.31 -16.68 53.89
C LEU A 364 -26.17 -17.33 53.06
N GLU A 365 -25.01 -17.55 53.69
CA GLU A 365 -23.79 -18.15 53.09
C GLU A 365 -23.99 -19.60 52.60
N VAL A 366 -23.38 -19.94 51.45
CA VAL A 366 -23.48 -21.25 50.75
C VAL A 366 -22.14 -21.99 50.82
N THR A 367 -22.15 -23.31 51.09
CA THR A 367 -20.94 -24.16 51.07
C THR A 367 -20.94 -25.08 49.85
N THR A 368 -19.92 -24.97 48.99
CA THR A 368 -19.75 -25.78 47.78
C THR A 368 -18.99 -27.09 48.03
N THR A 369 -19.23 -28.09 47.19
CA THR A 369 -18.56 -29.41 47.16
C THR A 369 -17.83 -29.53 45.83
N ALA A 370 -16.52 -29.81 45.84
CA ALA A 370 -15.73 -30.00 44.62
C ALA A 370 -16.20 -31.21 43.81
N ILE A 371 -16.14 -31.12 42.49
CA ILE A 371 -16.58 -32.18 41.56
C ILE A 371 -15.79 -33.47 41.81
N ALA A 372 -14.47 -33.37 41.97
CA ALA A 372 -13.62 -34.52 42.29
C ALA A 372 -14.09 -35.26 43.56
N THR A 373 -14.59 -34.55 44.57
CA THR A 373 -15.12 -35.19 45.79
C THR A 373 -16.44 -35.92 45.53
N ILE A 374 -17.29 -35.41 44.64
CA ILE A 374 -18.54 -36.05 44.23
C ILE A 374 -18.21 -37.32 43.44
N GLN A 375 -17.34 -37.20 42.44
CA GLN A 375 -16.88 -38.27 41.58
C GLN A 375 -16.15 -39.37 42.38
N GLU A 376 -15.14 -39.07 43.18
CA GLU A 376 -14.47 -40.10 44.01
C GLU A 376 -15.43 -40.75 45.03
N GLY A 377 -16.43 -39.98 45.49
CA GLY A 377 -17.45 -40.45 46.42
C GLY A 377 -18.39 -41.51 45.83
N GLN A 378 -18.48 -41.64 44.51
CA GLN A 378 -19.26 -42.67 43.82
C GLN A 378 -18.75 -44.08 44.10
N LEU A 379 -17.41 -44.25 44.22
CA LEU A 379 -16.77 -45.53 44.53
C LEU A 379 -17.22 -46.13 45.89
N THR A 380 -17.84 -45.31 46.73
CA THR A 380 -18.30 -45.66 48.07
C THR A 380 -19.79 -45.40 48.30
N ASP A 381 -20.55 -45.01 47.27
CA ASP A 381 -21.95 -44.59 47.37
C ASP A 381 -22.20 -43.45 48.39
N THR A 382 -21.19 -42.59 48.64
CA THR A 382 -21.26 -41.60 49.73
C THR A 382 -22.25 -40.47 49.41
N TYR A 383 -22.30 -40.01 48.16
CA TYR A 383 -23.14 -38.88 47.74
C TYR A 383 -24.40 -39.29 46.97
N THR A 384 -24.57 -40.56 46.62
CA THR A 384 -25.73 -41.04 45.86
C THR A 384 -27.05 -40.67 46.55
N GLY A 385 -27.89 -39.88 45.87
CA GLY A 385 -29.17 -39.37 46.38
C GLY A 385 -29.07 -38.17 47.33
N GLN A 386 -27.88 -37.60 47.54
CA GLN A 386 -27.69 -36.35 48.29
C GLN A 386 -27.78 -35.14 47.35
N ALA A 387 -28.35 -34.05 47.85
CA ALA A 387 -28.27 -32.75 47.19
C ALA A 387 -26.91 -32.10 47.50
N VAL A 388 -26.23 -31.62 46.47
CA VAL A 388 -24.94 -30.93 46.55
C VAL A 388 -25.03 -29.59 45.84
N VAL A 389 -24.20 -28.64 46.27
CA VAL A 389 -23.91 -27.40 45.54
C VAL A 389 -22.48 -27.51 45.03
N THR A 390 -22.25 -27.32 43.73
CA THR A 390 -20.92 -27.42 43.09
C THR A 390 -20.80 -26.38 41.98
N ASN A 391 -19.57 -25.99 41.63
CA ASN A 391 -19.31 -24.91 40.67
C ASN A 391 -18.34 -25.40 39.60
N GLY A 392 -18.43 -24.87 38.39
CA GLY A 392 -17.56 -25.26 37.28
C GLY A 392 -17.96 -24.61 35.97
N VAL A 393 -17.09 -24.69 34.98
CA VAL A 393 -17.31 -24.18 33.62
C VAL A 393 -18.01 -25.24 32.79
N ILE A 394 -19.05 -24.86 32.05
CA ILE A 394 -19.74 -25.76 31.12
C ILE A 394 -18.78 -26.11 29.97
N THR A 395 -18.50 -27.40 29.81
CA THR A 395 -17.56 -27.91 28.80
C THR A 395 -18.25 -28.47 27.57
N GLY A 396 -19.54 -28.81 27.64
CA GLY A 396 -20.32 -29.35 26.51
C GLY A 396 -21.83 -29.32 26.75
N VAL A 397 -22.61 -29.04 25.71
CA VAL A 397 -24.09 -28.93 25.76
C VAL A 397 -24.70 -29.81 24.68
N PHE A 398 -25.44 -30.84 25.07
CA PHE A 398 -25.99 -31.88 24.18
C PHE A 398 -27.51 -32.02 24.40
N GLY A 399 -28.23 -30.91 24.24
CA GLY A 399 -29.65 -30.81 24.57
C GLY A 399 -29.89 -30.75 26.07
N GLN A 400 -30.52 -31.77 26.67
CA GLN A 400 -30.75 -31.82 28.12
C GLN A 400 -29.56 -32.34 28.91
N LEU A 401 -28.55 -32.92 28.24
CA LEU A 401 -27.36 -33.43 28.90
C LEU A 401 -26.23 -32.41 28.73
N VAL A 402 -25.62 -32.00 29.84
CA VAL A 402 -24.59 -30.95 29.88
C VAL A 402 -23.42 -31.42 30.72
N SER A 403 -22.18 -31.17 30.29
CA SER A 403 -20.97 -31.45 31.07
C SER A 403 -20.38 -30.17 31.66
N MET A 404 -19.79 -30.27 32.84
CA MET A 404 -19.09 -29.17 33.50
C MET A 404 -17.79 -29.63 34.17
N GLN A 405 -16.83 -28.72 34.35
CA GLN A 405 -15.55 -28.97 35.02
C GLN A 405 -15.18 -27.88 36.02
N ASP A 406 -14.58 -28.26 37.15
CA ASP A 406 -14.09 -27.34 38.18
C ASP A 406 -12.56 -27.22 38.23
N GLY A 407 -11.87 -27.83 37.26
CA GLY A 407 -10.41 -27.83 37.16
C GLY A 407 -9.87 -28.70 36.02
N GLN A 408 -8.61 -29.11 36.19
CA GLN A 408 -7.85 -29.97 35.27
C GLN A 408 -7.58 -31.35 35.90
N GLY A 409 -7.34 -32.35 35.04
CA GLY A 409 -7.01 -33.71 35.45
C GLY A 409 -8.20 -34.59 35.81
N ALA A 410 -7.88 -35.80 36.27
CA ALA A 410 -8.85 -36.82 36.65
C ALA A 410 -9.89 -36.33 37.68
N TYR A 411 -11.13 -36.80 37.51
CA TYR A 411 -12.32 -36.52 38.33
C TYR A 411 -12.77 -35.06 38.38
N SER A 412 -12.23 -34.18 37.53
CA SER A 412 -12.61 -32.76 37.51
C SER A 412 -13.94 -32.49 36.81
N GLY A 413 -14.49 -33.48 36.08
CA GLY A 413 -15.69 -33.34 35.26
C GLY A 413 -16.92 -34.05 35.83
N ILE A 414 -18.12 -33.54 35.51
CA ILE A 414 -19.40 -34.19 35.84
C ILE A 414 -20.48 -33.85 34.83
N TRP A 415 -21.40 -34.77 34.63
CA TRP A 415 -22.59 -34.59 33.80
C TRP A 415 -23.77 -34.07 34.62
N MET A 416 -24.67 -33.34 33.98
CA MET A 416 -25.95 -32.93 34.54
C MET A 416 -27.07 -33.10 33.52
N TYR A 417 -28.26 -33.44 34.01
CA TYR A 417 -29.43 -33.71 33.17
C TYR A 417 -30.62 -32.82 33.51
N GLY A 418 -31.10 -32.09 32.50
CA GLY A 418 -32.28 -31.23 32.56
C GLY A 418 -32.00 -29.89 33.26
N PRO A 419 -31.08 -29.04 32.72
CA PRO A 419 -30.86 -27.70 33.26
C PRO A 419 -32.16 -26.87 33.26
N ASN A 420 -32.39 -26.11 34.33
CA ASN A 420 -33.57 -25.26 34.49
C ASN A 420 -33.49 -23.94 33.71
N VAL A 421 -32.28 -23.57 33.27
CA VAL A 421 -31.97 -22.41 32.43
C VAL A 421 -31.14 -22.87 31.23
N ALA A 422 -31.22 -22.15 30.12
CA ALA A 422 -30.32 -22.40 29.00
C ALA A 422 -28.88 -22.03 29.40
N VAL A 423 -27.92 -22.88 29.06
CA VAL A 423 -26.49 -22.67 29.30
C VAL A 423 -25.72 -22.88 28.01
N THR A 424 -24.61 -22.18 27.88
CA THR A 424 -23.68 -22.28 26.75
C THR A 424 -22.32 -22.79 27.21
N VAL A 425 -21.57 -23.40 26.30
CA VAL A 425 -20.18 -23.80 26.57
C VAL A 425 -19.37 -22.55 26.94
N GLY A 426 -18.60 -22.62 28.03
CA GLY A 426 -17.88 -21.46 28.59
C GLY A 426 -18.60 -20.74 29.73
N ASP A 427 -19.87 -21.04 30.03
CA ASP A 427 -20.52 -20.48 31.21
C ASP A 427 -19.91 -21.02 32.50
N LEU A 428 -19.42 -20.15 33.38
CA LEU A 428 -19.09 -20.51 34.75
C LEU A 428 -20.38 -20.55 35.56
N VAL A 429 -20.72 -21.74 36.06
CA VAL A 429 -21.98 -21.97 36.76
C VAL A 429 -21.79 -22.45 38.18
N GLU A 430 -22.73 -22.07 39.04
CA GLU A 430 -22.99 -22.70 40.32
C GLU A 430 -24.26 -23.54 40.22
N VAL A 431 -24.17 -24.81 40.60
CA VAL A 431 -25.22 -25.82 40.37
C VAL A 431 -25.62 -26.46 41.69
N THR A 432 -26.91 -26.40 42.00
CA THR A 432 -27.51 -27.21 43.06
C THR A 432 -28.26 -28.38 42.43
N GLY A 433 -27.83 -29.62 42.71
CA GLY A 433 -28.42 -30.81 42.10
C GLY A 433 -28.36 -32.03 43.00
N THR A 434 -29.17 -33.06 42.72
CA THR A 434 -29.08 -34.34 43.43
C THR A 434 -28.18 -35.30 42.66
N VAL A 435 -27.12 -35.79 43.30
CA VAL A 435 -26.20 -36.77 42.71
C VAL A 435 -26.96 -38.07 42.45
N SER A 436 -26.88 -38.55 41.21
CA SER A 436 -27.61 -39.72 40.73
C SER A 436 -26.77 -40.58 39.82
N GLU A 437 -26.98 -41.89 39.91
CA GLU A 437 -26.38 -42.90 39.06
C GLU A 437 -27.38 -43.30 37.97
N TYR A 438 -27.04 -43.05 36.71
CA TYR A 438 -27.90 -43.38 35.57
C TYR A 438 -27.17 -44.29 34.58
N ASN A 439 -27.45 -45.60 34.67
CA ASN A 439 -26.81 -46.64 33.86
C ASN A 439 -25.27 -46.68 33.95
N GLY A 440 -24.72 -46.31 35.11
CA GLY A 440 -23.28 -46.28 35.38
C GLY A 440 -22.61 -44.94 35.06
N LEU A 441 -23.39 -43.91 34.73
CA LEU A 441 -22.93 -42.52 34.61
C LEU A 441 -23.28 -41.76 35.91
N THR A 442 -22.30 -41.11 36.52
CA THR A 442 -22.53 -40.17 37.62
C THR A 442 -22.95 -38.82 37.07
N GLN A 443 -24.16 -38.40 37.44
CA GLN A 443 -24.72 -37.13 36.98
C GLN A 443 -25.55 -36.41 38.05
N LEU A 444 -25.65 -35.09 37.93
CA LEU A 444 -26.56 -34.26 38.72
C LEU A 444 -27.96 -34.25 38.08
N SER A 445 -28.96 -34.63 38.87
CA SER A 445 -30.36 -34.64 38.47
C SER A 445 -31.13 -33.44 39.02
N SER A 446 -32.06 -32.92 38.20
CA SER A 446 -32.84 -31.69 38.49
C SER A 446 -31.95 -30.51 38.91
N PRO A 447 -30.88 -30.19 38.15
CA PRO A 447 -29.98 -29.10 38.50
C PRO A 447 -30.71 -27.75 38.47
N SER A 448 -30.54 -26.98 39.54
CA SER A 448 -30.85 -25.56 39.60
C SER A 448 -29.55 -24.80 39.42
N ILE A 449 -29.44 -24.07 38.32
CA ILE A 449 -28.20 -23.43 37.86
C ILE A 449 -28.29 -21.91 38.05
N VAL A 450 -27.19 -21.33 38.51
CA VAL A 450 -26.93 -19.90 38.53
C VAL A 450 -25.68 -19.64 37.69
N ILE A 451 -25.82 -18.88 36.60
CA ILE A 451 -24.68 -18.44 35.79
C ILE A 451 -23.97 -17.33 36.57
N GLN A 452 -22.70 -17.57 36.91
CA GLN A 452 -21.85 -16.64 37.64
C GLN A 452 -21.10 -15.71 36.68
N GLU A 453 -20.65 -16.25 35.55
CA GLU A 453 -19.90 -15.56 34.50
C GLU A 453 -20.16 -16.26 33.16
N GLN A 454 -20.22 -15.52 32.06
CA GLN A 454 -20.36 -16.06 30.71
C GLN A 454 -19.02 -15.96 29.96
N ASN A 455 -18.79 -16.84 28.99
CA ASN A 455 -17.57 -16.87 28.16
C ASN A 455 -16.27 -17.01 28.97
N SER A 456 -16.30 -17.71 30.10
CA SER A 456 -15.09 -18.07 30.83
C SER A 456 -14.24 -19.03 30.00
N ALA A 457 -12.91 -18.92 30.16
CA ALA A 457 -11.97 -19.78 29.47
C ALA A 457 -12.25 -21.27 29.75
N LEU A 458 -12.28 -22.08 28.69
CA LEU A 458 -12.44 -23.52 28.81
C LEU A 458 -11.19 -24.14 29.43
N PRO A 459 -11.34 -25.21 30.23
CA PRO A 459 -10.21 -26.07 30.56
C PRO A 459 -9.56 -26.57 29.27
N THR A 460 -8.24 -26.51 29.16
CA THR A 460 -7.47 -27.26 28.15
C THR A 460 -7.84 -28.74 28.19
N ALA A 461 -8.02 -29.36 27.02
CA ALA A 461 -8.34 -30.78 26.92
C ALA A 461 -7.14 -31.65 27.38
N GLU A 462 -7.44 -32.72 28.11
CA GLU A 462 -6.42 -33.66 28.57
C GLU A 462 -6.03 -34.61 27.44
N VAL A 463 -4.76 -34.55 27.02
CA VAL A 463 -4.22 -35.38 25.93
C VAL A 463 -3.95 -36.80 26.45
N LEU A 464 -4.73 -37.76 25.99
CA LEU A 464 -4.70 -39.15 26.47
C LEU A 464 -4.46 -40.13 25.31
N SER A 465 -4.08 -41.36 25.64
CA SER A 465 -4.05 -42.45 24.67
C SER A 465 -5.46 -43.04 24.50
N THR A 466 -5.75 -43.61 23.32
CA THR A 466 -7.08 -44.17 23.04
C THR A 466 -7.46 -45.30 24.03
N ALA A 467 -6.50 -46.12 24.46
CA ALA A 467 -6.76 -47.15 25.47
C ALA A 467 -7.12 -46.62 26.87
N VAL A 468 -6.60 -45.45 27.26
CA VAL A 468 -6.93 -44.83 28.55
C VAL A 468 -8.37 -44.36 28.53
N VAL A 469 -8.75 -43.64 27.47
CA VAL A 469 -10.13 -43.18 27.24
C VAL A 469 -11.12 -44.34 27.24
N ALA A 470 -10.76 -45.48 26.63
CA ALA A 470 -11.64 -46.64 26.52
C ALA A 470 -11.91 -47.37 27.85
N ALA A 471 -11.15 -47.11 28.92
CA ALA A 471 -11.11 -47.98 30.10
C ALA A 471 -11.17 -47.26 31.47
N SER A 472 -11.16 -45.93 31.51
CA SER A 472 -10.93 -45.19 32.76
C SER A 472 -12.08 -44.26 33.14
N GLU A 473 -12.77 -44.61 34.23
CA GLU A 473 -13.86 -43.81 34.82
C GLU A 473 -13.40 -42.46 35.40
N GLU A 474 -12.12 -42.34 35.71
CA GLU A 474 -11.56 -41.10 36.25
C GLU A 474 -11.61 -39.92 35.27
N TRP A 475 -11.87 -40.18 33.98
CA TRP A 475 -12.00 -39.15 32.96
C TRP A 475 -13.47 -38.88 32.59
N GLU A 476 -14.43 -39.55 33.22
CA GLU A 476 -15.86 -39.32 32.96
C GLU A 476 -16.25 -37.85 33.22
N GLY A 477 -16.87 -37.22 32.22
CA GLY A 477 -17.24 -35.80 32.23
C GLY A 477 -16.08 -34.84 32.00
N VAL A 478 -14.84 -35.32 31.90
CA VAL A 478 -13.65 -34.52 31.61
C VAL A 478 -13.49 -34.35 30.10
N LEU A 479 -13.09 -33.15 29.68
CA LEU A 479 -12.73 -32.78 28.33
C LEU A 479 -11.38 -33.42 28.00
N VAL A 480 -11.39 -34.38 27.08
CA VAL A 480 -10.21 -35.15 26.67
C VAL A 480 -9.93 -34.93 25.19
N GLN A 481 -8.69 -35.17 24.77
CA GLN A 481 -8.26 -35.17 23.38
C GLN A 481 -7.47 -36.45 23.08
N VAL A 482 -7.73 -37.05 21.92
CA VAL A 482 -6.99 -38.20 21.38
C VAL A 482 -6.65 -37.97 19.91
N THR A 483 -5.56 -38.56 19.44
CA THR A 483 -5.21 -38.64 18.02
C THR A 483 -4.95 -40.08 17.65
N GLY A 484 -5.53 -40.57 16.57
CA GLY A 484 -5.36 -41.96 16.14
C GLY A 484 -5.97 -42.24 14.77
N ASP A 485 -5.83 -43.48 14.31
CA ASP A 485 -6.40 -43.91 13.04
C ASP A 485 -7.80 -44.48 13.26
N VAL A 486 -8.70 -44.25 12.31
CA VAL A 486 -10.04 -44.86 12.32
C VAL A 486 -9.89 -46.38 12.21
N SER A 487 -10.10 -47.08 13.32
CA SER A 487 -10.08 -48.55 13.40
C SER A 487 -11.37 -49.16 12.85
N ASN A 488 -12.50 -48.46 13.02
CA ASN A 488 -13.80 -48.82 12.47
C ASN A 488 -14.67 -47.59 12.21
N ALA A 489 -15.00 -47.35 10.94
CA ALA A 489 -15.77 -46.18 10.51
C ALA A 489 -17.27 -46.22 10.89
N ASP A 490 -17.81 -47.38 11.27
CA ASP A 490 -19.21 -47.52 11.69
C ASP A 490 -19.36 -48.69 12.66
N ILE A 491 -19.46 -48.37 13.96
CA ILE A 491 -19.76 -49.31 15.04
C ILE A 491 -21.30 -49.43 15.24
N GLY A 492 -22.09 -48.62 14.52
CA GLY A 492 -23.54 -48.49 14.61
C GLY A 492 -23.96 -47.45 15.65
N TYR A 493 -25.19 -46.95 15.49
CA TYR A 493 -25.79 -45.92 16.38
C TYR A 493 -25.05 -44.58 16.39
N GLY A 494 -24.39 -44.20 15.29
CA GLY A 494 -23.63 -42.95 15.23
C GLY A 494 -22.23 -43.03 15.85
N GLU A 495 -21.79 -44.23 16.24
CA GLU A 495 -20.49 -44.44 16.88
C GLU A 495 -19.42 -44.92 15.87
N TRP A 496 -18.18 -44.45 16.06
CA TRP A 496 -17.00 -44.89 15.30
C TRP A 496 -15.79 -45.09 16.22
N GLY A 497 -14.79 -45.82 15.73
CA GLY A 497 -13.63 -46.28 16.50
C GLY A 497 -12.34 -45.60 16.06
N LEU A 498 -11.52 -45.19 17.03
CA LEU A 498 -10.20 -44.58 16.85
C LEU A 498 -9.16 -45.37 17.65
N ASP A 499 -7.99 -45.65 17.06
CA ASP A 499 -6.91 -46.39 17.73
C ASP A 499 -5.54 -45.76 17.41
N ASP A 500 -4.81 -45.37 18.45
CA ASP A 500 -3.42 -44.88 18.37
C ASP A 500 -2.39 -46.02 18.47
N SER A 501 -2.83 -47.27 18.29
CA SER A 501 -2.13 -48.53 18.58
C SER A 501 -2.04 -48.93 20.06
N SER A 502 -2.55 -48.12 21.00
CA SER A 502 -2.71 -48.51 22.40
C SER A 502 -3.99 -49.32 22.64
N GLY A 503 -5.01 -49.14 21.80
CA GLY A 503 -6.30 -49.83 21.85
C GLY A 503 -7.47 -48.91 21.50
N GLU A 504 -8.48 -49.44 20.82
CA GLU A 504 -9.64 -48.68 20.31
C GLU A 504 -10.45 -47.94 21.39
N CYS A 505 -10.66 -46.62 21.20
CA CYS A 505 -11.68 -45.83 21.86
C CYS A 505 -12.88 -45.57 20.93
N ARG A 506 -14.00 -45.09 21.50
CA ARG A 506 -15.21 -44.75 20.74
C ARG A 506 -15.44 -43.24 20.71
N VAL A 507 -15.96 -42.78 19.59
CA VAL A 507 -16.47 -41.42 19.39
C VAL A 507 -17.95 -41.53 18.98
N ASP A 508 -18.79 -40.63 19.48
CA ASP A 508 -20.26 -40.66 19.34
C ASP A 508 -20.74 -39.34 18.69
N ASP A 509 -21.87 -39.36 17.98
CA ASP A 509 -22.35 -38.26 17.13
C ASP A 509 -23.32 -37.29 17.84
N ARG A 510 -23.48 -37.41 19.16
CA ARG A 510 -24.51 -36.64 19.90
C ARG A 510 -24.35 -35.13 19.78
N GLY A 511 -23.12 -34.62 19.75
CA GLY A 511 -22.83 -33.20 19.56
C GLY A 511 -22.54 -32.85 18.11
N TYR A 512 -21.63 -33.60 17.48
CA TYR A 512 -21.24 -33.42 16.10
C TYR A 512 -21.19 -34.73 15.33
N ASP A 513 -21.92 -34.80 14.21
CA ASP A 513 -21.98 -35.97 13.33
C ASP A 513 -20.80 -35.97 12.34
N ALA A 514 -19.62 -36.37 12.83
CA ALA A 514 -18.43 -36.53 12.00
C ALA A 514 -18.62 -37.61 10.92
N ILE A 515 -19.42 -38.65 11.17
CA ILE A 515 -19.71 -39.72 10.21
C ILE A 515 -20.48 -39.15 9.00
N GLY A 516 -21.43 -38.25 9.26
CA GLY A 516 -22.25 -37.56 8.25
C GLY A 516 -21.45 -36.79 7.21
N THR A 517 -20.21 -36.38 7.53
CA THR A 517 -19.29 -35.73 6.58
C THR A 517 -18.83 -36.65 5.44
N GLY A 518 -18.88 -37.97 5.65
CA GLY A 518 -18.33 -38.97 4.73
C GLY A 518 -16.81 -39.15 4.83
N ASN A 519 -16.12 -38.41 5.69
CA ASN A 519 -14.67 -38.43 5.82
C ASN A 519 -14.14 -39.46 6.84
N VAL A 520 -15.00 -39.94 7.75
CA VAL A 520 -14.64 -40.99 8.71
C VAL A 520 -14.51 -42.32 7.96
N VAL A 521 -13.30 -42.62 7.50
CA VAL A 521 -12.98 -43.81 6.70
C VAL A 521 -11.87 -44.60 7.38
N ALA A 522 -11.96 -45.93 7.38
CA ALA A 522 -10.96 -46.79 8.02
C ALA A 522 -9.54 -46.47 7.53
N GLY A 523 -8.64 -46.19 8.48
CA GLY A 523 -7.25 -45.78 8.22
C GLY A 523 -7.04 -44.28 7.97
N SER A 524 -8.08 -43.45 7.97
CA SER A 524 -7.90 -41.99 8.09
C SER A 524 -7.51 -41.62 9.52
N THR A 525 -6.65 -40.61 9.67
CA THR A 525 -6.18 -40.14 10.98
C THR A 525 -7.01 -38.93 11.43
N TRP A 526 -7.43 -38.94 12.69
CA TRP A 526 -8.25 -37.87 13.27
C TRP A 526 -7.70 -37.46 14.64
N GLN A 527 -7.79 -36.16 14.94
CA GLN A 527 -7.72 -35.63 16.30
C GLN A 527 -9.15 -35.33 16.76
N VAL A 528 -9.53 -35.89 17.90
CA VAL A 528 -10.88 -35.73 18.45
C VAL A 528 -10.80 -35.26 19.89
N SER A 529 -11.53 -34.20 20.19
CA SER A 529 -11.68 -33.60 21.51
C SER A 529 -13.14 -33.66 21.97
N GLY A 530 -13.38 -33.74 23.26
CA GLY A 530 -14.75 -33.70 23.79
C GLY A 530 -14.88 -34.25 25.21
N PRO A 531 -15.96 -33.91 25.94
CA PRO A 531 -16.25 -34.51 27.23
C PRO A 531 -16.45 -36.02 27.11
N LEU A 532 -15.86 -36.80 28.02
CA LEU A 532 -16.03 -38.25 28.05
C LEU A 532 -17.41 -38.65 28.64
N ASP A 533 -18.21 -39.36 27.86
CA ASP A 533 -19.50 -39.93 28.26
C ASP A 533 -19.35 -41.43 28.58
N TYR A 534 -20.18 -41.94 29.49
CA TYR A 534 -20.35 -43.37 29.71
C TYR A 534 -21.81 -43.77 29.44
N SER A 535 -22.02 -44.54 28.38
CA SER A 535 -23.36 -45.03 28.06
C SER A 535 -23.33 -46.42 27.41
N PHE A 536 -24.36 -47.23 27.72
CA PHE A 536 -24.52 -48.60 27.23
C PHE A 536 -23.29 -49.51 27.45
N GLY A 537 -22.50 -49.24 28.49
CA GLY A 537 -21.35 -50.05 28.88
C GLY A 537 -20.02 -49.67 28.23
N ASN A 538 -19.93 -48.54 27.53
CA ASN A 538 -18.69 -48.06 26.90
C ASN A 538 -18.46 -46.57 27.21
N PHE A 539 -17.18 -46.20 27.34
CA PHE A 539 -16.74 -44.80 27.34
C PHE A 539 -16.66 -44.28 25.90
N LYS A 540 -17.07 -43.02 25.70
CA LYS A 540 -17.16 -42.39 24.38
C LYS A 540 -16.84 -40.91 24.45
N ILE A 541 -16.04 -40.40 23.52
CA ILE A 541 -15.80 -38.96 23.38
C ILE A 541 -17.00 -38.34 22.67
N GLN A 542 -17.49 -37.21 23.19
CA GLN A 542 -18.58 -36.44 22.62
C GLN A 542 -18.06 -35.12 22.01
N PRO A 543 -17.67 -35.09 20.72
CA PRO A 543 -17.27 -33.86 20.04
C PRO A 543 -18.44 -32.87 20.00
N ARG A 544 -18.18 -31.60 20.26
CA ARG A 544 -19.21 -30.56 20.42
C ARG A 544 -19.49 -29.83 19.11
N SER A 545 -18.49 -29.76 18.24
CA SER A 545 -18.55 -29.11 16.93
C SER A 545 -17.51 -29.71 15.98
N GLU A 546 -17.42 -29.20 14.75
CA GLU A 546 -16.37 -29.59 13.80
C GLU A 546 -14.95 -29.31 14.32
N ALA A 547 -14.76 -28.25 15.11
CA ALA A 547 -13.46 -27.90 15.69
C ALA A 547 -12.92 -28.97 16.67
N ASP A 548 -13.80 -29.83 17.17
CA ASP A 548 -13.46 -30.94 18.06
C ASP A 548 -13.21 -32.26 17.32
N ALA A 549 -13.38 -32.30 16.00
CA ALA A 549 -13.17 -33.52 15.20
C ALA A 549 -12.42 -33.15 13.91
N LEU A 550 -11.10 -33.07 14.02
CA LEU A 550 -10.20 -32.60 12.98
C LEU A 550 -9.60 -33.78 12.21
N LEU A 551 -9.91 -33.86 10.92
CA LEU A 551 -9.32 -34.83 10.00
C LEU A 551 -7.92 -34.36 9.57
N TYR A 552 -6.96 -35.28 9.62
CA TYR A 552 -5.64 -35.11 9.02
C TYR A 552 -5.72 -35.37 7.50
N GLY A 553 -5.11 -34.49 6.72
CA GLY A 553 -5.02 -34.63 5.27
C GLY A 553 -4.59 -33.32 4.62
N CYS A 554 -4.41 -33.33 3.30
CA CYS A 554 -4.01 -32.11 2.61
C CYS A 554 -5.05 -30.98 2.71
N THR A 555 -4.70 -29.86 3.35
CA THR A 555 -5.58 -28.68 3.53
C THR A 555 -5.49 -27.66 2.39
N SER A 556 -4.47 -27.77 1.53
CA SER A 556 -4.28 -26.81 0.43
C SER A 556 -5.15 -27.12 -0.78
N SER A 557 -6.05 -26.21 -1.11
CA SER A 557 -6.95 -26.31 -2.28
C SER A 557 -6.22 -26.39 -3.63
N GLY A 558 -4.94 -26.00 -3.69
CA GLY A 558 -4.09 -26.11 -4.87
C GLY A 558 -3.49 -27.51 -5.09
N ALA A 559 -3.53 -28.40 -4.09
CA ALA A 559 -2.95 -29.72 -4.20
C ALA A 559 -3.82 -30.67 -5.02
N SER A 560 -3.17 -31.53 -5.81
CA SER A 560 -3.84 -32.57 -6.61
C SER A 560 -4.56 -33.64 -5.77
N ASN A 561 -4.20 -33.77 -4.49
CA ASN A 561 -4.88 -34.61 -3.50
C ASN A 561 -5.50 -33.79 -2.36
N TYR A 562 -5.85 -32.52 -2.62
CA TYR A 562 -6.58 -31.69 -1.67
C TYR A 562 -7.75 -32.45 -1.04
N ASN A 563 -7.77 -32.45 0.29
CA ASN A 563 -8.80 -33.04 1.10
C ASN A 563 -9.66 -31.92 1.69
N SER A 564 -10.78 -31.62 1.04
CA SER A 564 -11.69 -30.54 1.47
C SER A 564 -12.30 -30.75 2.86
N GLY A 565 -12.14 -31.93 3.45
CA GLY A 565 -12.55 -32.22 4.82
C GLY A 565 -11.42 -32.17 5.85
N ALA A 566 -10.17 -31.94 5.44
CA ALA A 566 -9.03 -31.89 6.36
C ALA A 566 -8.99 -30.55 7.10
N GLY A 567 -8.89 -30.62 8.43
CA GLY A 567 -8.70 -29.46 9.30
C GLY A 567 -7.26 -29.32 9.78
N ILE A 568 -6.42 -30.33 9.58
CA ILE A 568 -5.00 -30.35 9.94
C ILE A 568 -4.22 -30.88 8.75
N ASP A 569 -3.21 -30.13 8.28
CA ASP A 569 -2.31 -30.61 7.24
C ASP A 569 -1.40 -31.71 7.81
N ASP A 570 -1.36 -32.85 7.14
CA ASP A 570 -0.53 -33.99 7.51
C ASP A 570 0.73 -34.10 6.65
N GLY A 571 1.02 -33.06 5.86
CA GLY A 571 2.14 -33.03 4.91
C GLY A 571 1.92 -33.95 3.71
N SER A 572 0.72 -34.50 3.54
CA SER A 572 0.41 -35.36 2.39
C SER A 572 0.12 -34.58 1.12
N CYS A 573 0.04 -33.24 1.14
CA CYS A 573 -0.27 -32.43 -0.03
C CYS A 573 0.68 -32.73 -1.21
N GLN A 574 0.08 -33.22 -2.30
CA GLN A 574 0.72 -33.55 -3.55
C GLN A 574 0.40 -32.47 -4.55
N PHE A 575 1.37 -31.63 -4.82
CA PHE A 575 1.28 -30.62 -5.85
C PHE A 575 1.97 -31.13 -7.13
N SER A 576 1.33 -30.98 -8.29
CA SER A 576 1.91 -31.40 -9.57
C SER A 576 2.29 -30.19 -10.41
N GLY A 577 3.59 -29.87 -10.44
CA GLY A 577 4.12 -28.83 -11.33
C GLY A 577 4.40 -27.47 -10.68
N GLU A 578 4.84 -27.44 -9.42
CA GLU A 578 5.16 -26.20 -8.69
C GLU A 578 6.38 -25.47 -9.26
N SER A 579 6.27 -24.13 -9.35
CA SER A 579 7.40 -23.20 -9.54
C SER A 579 8.09 -23.01 -8.20
N CYS A 580 9.23 -23.67 -8.02
CA CYS A 580 10.04 -23.48 -6.81
C CYS A 580 10.87 -22.20 -6.90
N GLU A 581 11.16 -21.60 -5.76
CA GLU A 581 11.97 -20.38 -5.63
C GLU A 581 13.02 -20.54 -4.53
N ILE A 582 14.05 -19.70 -4.54
CA ILE A 582 15.05 -19.69 -3.47
C ILE A 582 14.44 -19.09 -2.19
N PHE A 583 14.84 -19.60 -1.03
CA PHE A 583 14.33 -19.15 0.28
C PHE A 583 15.39 -19.29 1.37
N PHE A 584 15.19 -18.64 2.53
CA PHE A 584 16.02 -18.82 3.71
C PHE A 584 15.78 -20.18 4.34
N SER A 585 16.72 -21.10 4.21
CA SER A 585 16.64 -22.45 4.81
C SER A 585 17.05 -22.47 6.27
N GLU A 586 17.92 -21.55 6.70
CA GLU A 586 18.40 -21.47 8.07
C GLU A 586 18.70 -20.03 8.49
N TYR A 587 18.36 -19.71 9.73
CA TYR A 587 18.70 -18.45 10.38
C TYR A 587 19.30 -18.75 11.75
N SER A 588 20.35 -18.03 12.13
CA SER A 588 20.98 -18.22 13.44
C SER A 588 21.32 -16.92 14.14
N GLU A 589 20.85 -16.80 15.38
CA GLU A 589 21.35 -15.86 16.39
C GLU A 589 22.04 -16.65 17.52
N GLY A 590 23.30 -16.99 17.31
CA GLY A 590 24.10 -17.74 18.28
C GLY A 590 24.84 -16.85 19.28
N SER A 591 25.65 -17.48 20.13
CA SER A 591 26.40 -16.76 21.15
C SER A 591 27.41 -15.76 20.54
N SER A 592 27.44 -14.56 21.11
CA SER A 592 28.31 -13.46 20.69
C SER A 592 28.07 -13.06 19.23
N ASN A 593 28.98 -13.43 18.33
CA ASN A 593 28.95 -13.04 16.92
C ASN A 593 28.71 -14.26 16.03
N ASN A 594 28.28 -15.41 16.58
CA ASN A 594 27.97 -16.59 15.80
C ASN A 594 26.61 -16.41 15.12
N LYS A 595 26.61 -15.70 14.00
CA LYS A 595 25.39 -15.30 13.29
C LYS A 595 25.53 -15.61 11.82
N TYR A 596 24.47 -16.12 11.20
CA TYR A 596 24.41 -16.32 9.76
C TYR A 596 22.97 -16.42 9.24
N LEU A 597 22.85 -16.26 7.92
CA LEU A 597 21.69 -16.57 7.11
C LEU A 597 22.12 -17.60 6.06
N GLU A 598 21.30 -18.63 5.85
CA GLU A 598 21.48 -19.62 4.78
C GLU A 598 20.32 -19.52 3.79
N ILE A 599 20.63 -19.49 2.50
CA ILE A 599 19.67 -19.47 1.41
C ILE A 599 19.80 -20.80 0.65
N TYR A 600 18.69 -21.50 0.42
CA TYR A 600 18.64 -22.77 -0.29
C TYR A 600 18.01 -22.63 -1.68
N ASN A 601 18.53 -23.40 -2.64
CA ASN A 601 17.99 -23.49 -3.99
C ASN A 601 17.29 -24.84 -4.24
N PRO A 602 15.95 -24.94 -4.05
CA PRO A 602 15.19 -26.14 -4.38
C PRO A 602 15.00 -26.36 -5.89
N THR A 603 15.26 -25.35 -6.73
CA THR A 603 14.94 -25.39 -8.16
C THR A 603 15.78 -26.42 -8.92
N ALA A 604 15.34 -26.81 -10.12
CA ALA A 604 16.03 -27.80 -10.96
C ALA A 604 17.31 -27.26 -11.66
N SER A 605 17.61 -25.97 -11.51
CA SER A 605 18.72 -25.29 -12.19
C SER A 605 19.56 -24.44 -11.21
N THR A 606 20.73 -24.00 -11.67
CA THR A 606 21.54 -23.03 -10.90
C THR A 606 20.84 -21.68 -10.91
N VAL A 607 20.79 -20.99 -9.77
CA VAL A 607 20.23 -19.64 -9.63
C VAL A 607 21.37 -18.64 -9.45
N PHE A 608 21.40 -17.56 -10.24
CA PHE A 608 22.38 -16.48 -10.07
C PHE A 608 21.85 -15.41 -9.10
N LEU A 609 22.64 -15.10 -8.07
CA LEU A 609 22.23 -14.19 -7.00
C LEU A 609 22.35 -12.70 -7.34
N GLY A 610 22.95 -12.36 -8.50
CA GLY A 610 23.14 -10.97 -8.92
C GLY A 610 21.85 -10.20 -9.19
N GLN A 611 20.72 -10.89 -9.31
CA GLN A 611 19.37 -10.32 -9.45
C GLN A 611 18.60 -10.24 -8.14
N TYR A 612 19.18 -10.73 -7.04
CA TYR A 612 18.55 -10.70 -5.73
C TYR A 612 19.33 -9.77 -4.81
N LEU A 613 18.70 -9.42 -3.70
CA LEU A 613 19.31 -8.61 -2.67
C LEU A 613 18.70 -8.95 -1.32
N ILE A 614 19.47 -8.74 -0.25
CA ILE A 614 18.98 -8.93 1.12
C ILE A 614 18.61 -7.55 1.66
N GLY A 615 17.35 -7.37 2.01
CA GLY A 615 16.89 -6.21 2.77
C GLY A 615 16.93 -6.50 4.27
N ASN A 616 17.35 -5.51 5.05
CA ASN A 616 17.36 -5.60 6.51
C ASN A 616 16.64 -4.40 7.12
N CYS A 617 15.92 -4.68 8.21
CA CYS A 617 15.31 -3.70 9.09
C CYS A 617 15.75 -3.93 10.53
N GLY A 618 16.46 -2.96 11.11
CA GLY A 618 16.83 -2.98 12.53
C GLY A 618 15.59 -2.84 13.41
N ASN A 619 15.39 -3.72 14.39
CA ASN A 619 14.22 -3.73 15.27
C ASN A 619 12.88 -3.70 14.51
N GLY A 620 12.81 -4.39 13.37
CA GLY A 620 11.66 -4.40 12.46
C GLY A 620 11.28 -3.03 11.86
N CYS A 621 12.14 -2.01 11.94
CA CYS A 621 12.05 -0.68 11.31
C CYS A 621 10.80 0.18 11.55
N GLY A 622 9.90 -0.19 12.47
CA GLY A 622 8.78 0.64 12.91
C GLY A 622 7.76 0.95 11.80
N ASN A 623 7.68 2.18 11.29
CA ASN A 623 6.65 2.52 10.27
C ASN A 623 7.05 2.14 8.83
N ASN A 624 8.24 1.58 8.62
CA ASN A 624 8.69 1.19 7.30
C ASN A 624 8.21 -0.23 7.01
N GLY A 625 7.37 -0.37 5.98
CA GLY A 625 6.95 -1.68 5.49
C GLY A 625 8.03 -2.37 4.62
N PRO A 626 7.73 -3.58 4.11
CA PRO A 626 8.67 -4.39 3.35
C PRO A 626 9.20 -3.72 2.06
N THR A 627 8.52 -2.70 1.54
CA THR A 627 8.93 -1.94 0.35
C THR A 627 10.03 -0.89 0.61
N ALA A 628 10.46 -0.71 1.87
CA ALA A 628 11.44 0.31 2.24
C ALA A 628 12.36 -0.14 3.40
N PRO A 629 13.11 -1.25 3.26
CA PRO A 629 14.06 -1.69 4.27
C PRO A 629 15.17 -0.65 4.49
N GLU A 630 15.77 -0.65 5.68
CA GLU A 630 16.77 0.36 6.07
C GLU A 630 18.08 0.21 5.30
N TYR A 631 18.48 -1.03 5.04
CA TYR A 631 19.71 -1.36 4.34
C TYR A 631 19.49 -2.49 3.34
N PHE A 632 20.24 -2.41 2.25
CA PHE A 632 20.33 -3.47 1.26
C PHE A 632 21.76 -4.02 1.20
N LEU A 633 21.87 -5.33 1.18
CA LEU A 633 23.09 -6.07 0.93
C LEU A 633 22.99 -6.72 -0.46
N ASN A 634 23.87 -6.27 -1.36
CA ASN A 634 23.98 -6.82 -2.72
C ASN A 634 24.89 -8.05 -2.73
N PHE A 635 24.52 -9.07 -3.50
CA PHE A 635 25.40 -10.19 -3.78
C PHE A 635 26.51 -9.80 -4.77
N PRO A 636 27.68 -10.46 -4.72
CA PRO A 636 28.68 -10.36 -5.78
C PRO A 636 28.08 -10.75 -7.14
N ALA A 637 28.43 -10.05 -8.22
CA ALA A 637 27.86 -10.28 -9.56
C ALA A 637 28.08 -11.70 -10.12
N SER A 638 29.00 -12.49 -9.55
CA SER A 638 29.25 -13.88 -9.93
C SER A 638 28.72 -14.91 -8.92
N ALA A 639 27.96 -14.48 -7.91
CA ALA A 639 27.39 -15.37 -6.91
C ALA A 639 26.25 -16.19 -7.53
N SER A 640 26.21 -17.48 -7.22
CA SER A 640 25.21 -18.42 -7.74
C SER A 640 25.06 -19.60 -6.80
N ILE A 641 23.87 -20.19 -6.75
CA ILE A 641 23.56 -21.39 -5.98
C ILE A 641 23.20 -22.51 -6.96
N ALA A 642 23.92 -23.64 -6.96
CA ALA A 642 23.54 -24.77 -7.80
C ALA A 642 22.22 -25.40 -7.31
N SER A 643 21.58 -26.22 -8.15
CA SER A 643 20.37 -26.96 -7.74
C SER A 643 20.67 -27.85 -6.54
N GLY A 644 19.92 -27.66 -5.45
CA GLY A 644 20.10 -28.35 -4.17
C GLY A 644 21.29 -27.89 -3.34
N ASP A 645 21.97 -26.80 -3.73
CA ASP A 645 23.05 -26.16 -2.96
C ASP A 645 22.51 -24.98 -2.13
N PHE A 646 23.39 -24.36 -1.35
CA PHE A 646 23.09 -23.25 -0.44
C PHE A 646 24.07 -22.08 -0.62
N TYR A 647 23.73 -20.92 -0.05
CA TYR A 647 24.60 -19.74 0.04
C TYR A 647 24.55 -19.16 1.45
N ILE A 648 25.71 -19.06 2.11
CA ILE A 648 25.79 -18.68 3.53
C ILE A 648 26.40 -17.29 3.70
N ILE A 649 25.68 -16.43 4.41
CA ILE A 649 26.14 -15.09 4.82
C ILE A 649 26.40 -15.10 6.31
N ALA A 650 27.66 -14.96 6.74
CA ALA A 650 28.03 -15.05 8.15
C ALA A 650 28.70 -13.78 8.69
N HIS A 651 28.66 -13.58 10.01
CA HIS A 651 29.43 -12.51 10.62
C HIS A 651 30.95 -12.81 10.54
N PRO A 652 31.82 -11.84 10.19
CA PRO A 652 33.27 -12.07 9.97
C PRO A 652 34.05 -12.50 11.22
N SER A 653 33.39 -12.53 12.39
CA SER A 653 33.95 -13.00 13.67
C SER A 653 33.14 -14.17 14.27
N SER A 654 32.32 -14.85 13.46
CA SER A 654 31.67 -16.11 13.83
C SER A 654 32.71 -17.20 14.14
N ASP A 655 32.25 -18.29 14.76
CA ASP A 655 33.06 -19.49 14.95
C ASP A 655 33.67 -19.97 13.62
N SER A 656 34.85 -20.58 13.72
CA SER A 656 35.56 -21.16 12.57
C SER A 656 34.75 -22.20 11.78
N ILE A 657 33.79 -22.89 12.40
CA ILE A 657 32.89 -23.84 11.71
C ILE A 657 31.96 -23.09 10.77
N ILE A 658 31.34 -21.99 11.23
CA ILE A 658 30.47 -21.14 10.39
C ILE A 658 31.28 -20.49 9.27
N LEU A 659 32.46 -19.94 9.59
CA LEU A 659 33.31 -19.28 8.60
C LEU A 659 33.91 -20.24 7.56
N ALA A 660 33.90 -21.55 7.81
CA ALA A 660 34.37 -22.53 6.84
C ALA A 660 33.35 -22.75 5.71
N GLU A 661 32.06 -22.59 6.00
CA GLU A 661 30.95 -22.75 5.06
C GLU A 661 30.46 -21.40 4.49
N ALA A 662 30.85 -20.27 5.06
CA ALA A 662 30.41 -18.94 4.62
C ALA A 662 30.94 -18.54 3.23
N ASP A 663 30.02 -18.19 2.32
CA ASP A 663 30.30 -17.63 0.99
C ASP A 663 30.55 -16.13 1.03
N LEU A 664 29.87 -15.44 1.94
CA LEU A 664 29.97 -14.00 2.16
C LEU A 664 30.08 -13.69 3.64
N THR A 665 30.85 -12.64 3.97
CA THR A 665 30.87 -12.12 5.35
C THR A 665 30.24 -10.74 5.42
N HIS A 666 29.39 -10.53 6.42
CA HIS A 666 28.69 -9.27 6.65
C HIS A 666 28.69 -8.87 8.13
N GLY A 667 29.00 -7.60 8.43
CA GLY A 667 29.24 -7.14 9.80
C GLY A 667 27.99 -6.90 10.64
N TYR A 668 26.83 -6.74 10.01
CA TYR A 668 25.56 -6.45 10.68
C TYR A 668 24.61 -7.62 10.45
N LEU A 669 24.44 -8.47 11.45
CA LEU A 669 23.49 -9.59 11.42
C LEU A 669 22.62 -9.53 12.68
N SER A 670 21.39 -10.06 12.56
CA SER A 670 20.31 -9.89 13.55
C SER A 670 20.76 -10.08 15.00
N ASN A 671 20.29 -9.27 15.94
CA ASN A 671 20.35 -9.57 17.38
C ASN A 671 19.04 -10.15 17.95
N GLY A 672 18.17 -10.64 17.08
CA GLY A 672 16.95 -11.36 17.43
C GLY A 672 15.68 -10.58 17.07
N ASP A 673 15.71 -9.25 17.17
CA ASP A 673 14.60 -8.33 16.85
C ASP A 673 14.74 -7.65 15.48
N ASP A 674 15.72 -8.04 14.66
CA ASP A 674 15.88 -7.51 13.30
C ASP A 674 15.21 -8.40 12.24
N ALA A 675 14.50 -7.78 11.31
CA ALA A 675 13.87 -8.47 10.18
C ALA A 675 14.83 -8.53 8.97
N TYR A 676 14.84 -9.67 8.30
CA TYR A 676 15.59 -9.90 7.07
C TYR A 676 14.65 -10.38 5.97
N GLY A 677 14.82 -9.84 4.77
CA GLY A 677 14.03 -10.20 3.60
C GLY A 677 14.93 -10.51 2.42
N LEU A 678 14.54 -11.51 1.63
CA LEU A 678 15.10 -11.82 0.33
C LEU A 678 14.23 -11.17 -0.74
N PHE A 679 14.83 -10.35 -1.58
CA PHE A 679 14.13 -9.58 -2.60
C PHE A 679 14.65 -9.88 -4.00
N ASP A 680 13.78 -9.75 -5.00
CA ASP A 680 14.16 -9.78 -6.42
C ASP A 680 14.70 -8.44 -6.93
N SER A 681 14.94 -8.34 -8.24
CA SER A 681 15.49 -7.15 -8.89
C SER A 681 14.53 -5.95 -8.93
N ASP A 682 13.23 -6.21 -8.82
CA ASP A 682 12.18 -5.20 -8.77
C ASP A 682 11.82 -4.80 -7.33
N THR A 683 12.59 -5.28 -6.35
CA THR A 683 12.38 -5.09 -4.91
C THR A 683 11.09 -5.72 -4.37
N LEU A 684 10.60 -6.78 -5.02
CA LEU A 684 9.55 -7.64 -4.48
C LEU A 684 10.12 -8.52 -3.37
N LEU A 685 9.46 -8.56 -2.22
CA LEU A 685 9.82 -9.43 -1.10
C LEU A 685 9.37 -10.86 -1.39
N MET A 686 10.30 -11.81 -1.37
CA MET A 686 10.06 -13.22 -1.68
C MET A 686 10.09 -14.11 -0.44
N ASP A 687 10.98 -13.84 0.51
CA ASP A 687 11.04 -14.58 1.77
C ASP A 687 11.47 -13.66 2.90
N ALA A 688 10.98 -13.91 4.11
CA ALA A 688 11.29 -13.11 5.28
C ALA A 688 11.58 -13.96 6.52
N VAL A 689 12.52 -13.48 7.33
CA VAL A 689 12.71 -13.88 8.73
C VAL A 689 12.44 -12.66 9.60
N GLY A 690 11.36 -12.70 10.39
CA GLY A 690 10.84 -11.56 11.13
C GLY A 690 9.83 -10.71 10.32
N GLU A 691 9.14 -9.81 11.01
CA GLU A 691 8.08 -8.98 10.45
C GLU A 691 8.58 -7.55 10.15
N PHE A 692 8.35 -7.08 8.92
CA PHE A 692 8.66 -5.70 8.53
C PHE A 692 7.61 -4.74 9.04
N GLY A 693 8.02 -3.70 9.76
CA GLY A 693 7.15 -2.67 10.30
C GLY A 693 6.70 -2.89 11.75
N VAL A 694 7.21 -3.93 12.42
CA VAL A 694 6.86 -4.25 13.80
C VAL A 694 8.12 -4.56 14.61
N ASP A 695 8.31 -3.86 15.72
CA ASP A 695 9.37 -4.17 16.67
C ASP A 695 8.87 -5.24 17.69
N PRO A 696 9.40 -6.47 17.67
CA PRO A 696 9.02 -7.51 18.63
C PRO A 696 9.63 -7.27 20.03
N GLY A 697 10.54 -6.30 20.16
CA GLY A 697 11.22 -5.89 21.38
C GLY A 697 12.36 -6.80 21.83
N SER A 698 12.37 -8.09 21.48
CA SER A 698 13.49 -9.00 21.79
C SER A 698 13.71 -10.07 20.71
N GLY A 699 12.64 -10.74 20.29
CA GLY A 699 12.62 -11.62 19.13
C GLY A 699 11.19 -12.07 18.82
N TRP A 700 10.96 -12.61 17.64
CA TRP A 700 9.66 -13.14 17.26
C TRP A 700 9.44 -14.54 17.84
N ASP A 701 8.20 -14.82 18.21
CA ASP A 701 7.75 -16.15 18.59
C ASP A 701 7.71 -17.03 17.33
N VAL A 702 8.22 -18.25 17.43
CA VAL A 702 8.24 -19.22 16.32
C VAL A 702 8.01 -20.61 16.88
N ALA A 703 7.15 -21.40 16.23
CA ALA A 703 6.83 -22.78 16.62
C ALA A 703 6.43 -22.93 18.11
N GLY A 704 5.79 -21.91 18.69
CA GLY A 704 5.38 -21.89 20.10
C GLY A 704 6.51 -21.59 21.10
N VAL A 705 7.71 -21.27 20.62
CA VAL A 705 8.85 -20.83 21.44
C VAL A 705 8.90 -19.30 21.44
N THR A 706 8.78 -18.72 22.63
CA THR A 706 8.77 -17.26 22.78
C THR A 706 10.14 -16.63 22.51
N ASN A 707 10.20 -15.57 21.71
CA ASN A 707 11.44 -14.93 21.21
C ASN A 707 12.42 -15.90 20.53
N ALA A 708 11.92 -16.87 19.78
CA ALA A 708 12.73 -17.88 19.11
C ALA A 708 13.81 -17.30 18.18
N THR A 709 13.58 -16.17 17.50
CA THR A 709 14.62 -15.55 16.64
C THR A 709 15.82 -14.99 17.42
N GLN A 710 15.71 -14.90 18.75
CA GLN A 710 16.81 -14.51 19.64
C GLN A 710 17.42 -15.76 20.29
N ASN A 711 18.75 -15.87 20.30
CA ASN A 711 19.48 -16.96 20.96
C ASN A 711 19.09 -18.39 20.50
N HIS A 712 18.73 -18.60 19.24
CA HIS A 712 18.45 -19.94 18.68
C HIS A 712 18.95 -20.05 17.24
N THR A 713 18.97 -21.29 16.75
CA THR A 713 19.07 -21.61 15.33
C THR A 713 17.68 -22.04 14.85
N LEU A 714 17.21 -21.48 13.75
CA LEU A 714 15.95 -21.84 13.11
C LEU A 714 16.24 -22.50 11.76
N VAL A 715 15.65 -23.67 11.54
CA VAL A 715 15.81 -24.46 10.32
C VAL A 715 14.44 -24.63 9.65
N ARG A 716 14.33 -24.35 8.35
CA ARG A 716 13.11 -24.63 7.58
C ARG A 716 12.83 -26.13 7.51
N THR A 717 11.56 -26.50 7.53
CA THR A 717 11.15 -27.90 7.31
C THR A 717 11.41 -28.36 5.87
N GLU A 718 11.47 -29.68 5.67
CA GLU A 718 11.78 -30.29 4.36
C GLU A 718 10.69 -30.13 3.28
N PHE A 719 9.56 -29.54 3.64
CA PHE A 719 8.40 -29.36 2.77
C PHE A 719 8.30 -27.96 2.15
N VAL A 720 9.14 -27.02 2.60
CA VAL A 720 9.20 -25.66 2.06
C VAL A 720 9.84 -25.67 0.67
N TYR A 721 9.15 -25.10 -0.33
CA TYR A 721 9.57 -25.09 -1.74
C TYR A 721 9.70 -23.69 -2.36
N ALA A 722 9.29 -22.65 -1.63
CA ALA A 722 9.40 -21.24 -1.98
C ALA A 722 9.41 -20.40 -0.69
N GLY A 723 9.72 -19.11 -0.80
CA GLY A 723 9.68 -18.19 0.33
C GLY A 723 8.26 -17.87 0.80
N ASN A 724 8.13 -17.21 1.94
CA ASN A 724 6.84 -16.88 2.55
C ASN A 724 6.20 -15.56 2.05
N ASP A 725 6.74 -14.92 1.00
CA ASP A 725 6.28 -13.62 0.46
C ASP A 725 6.14 -12.50 1.51
N GLY A 726 6.84 -12.63 2.65
CA GLY A 726 6.75 -11.70 3.77
C GLY A 726 5.62 -11.98 4.77
N ASP A 727 4.82 -13.03 4.59
CA ASP A 727 3.84 -13.49 5.58
C ASP A 727 4.55 -14.25 6.71
N TRP A 728 5.19 -13.48 7.58
CA TRP A 728 5.94 -14.01 8.71
C TRP A 728 5.05 -14.73 9.72
N ALA A 729 3.81 -14.27 9.93
CA ALA A 729 2.90 -14.87 10.92
C ALA A 729 2.49 -16.29 10.53
N MET A 730 2.18 -16.52 9.25
CA MET A 730 1.92 -17.86 8.71
C MET A 730 3.18 -18.73 8.79
N SER A 731 4.32 -18.17 8.40
CA SER A 731 5.59 -18.90 8.37
C SER A 731 6.08 -19.34 9.76
N ALA A 732 6.01 -18.44 10.73
CA ALA A 732 6.47 -18.67 12.11
C ALA A 732 5.59 -19.67 12.87
N GLY A 733 4.30 -19.75 12.53
CA GLY A 733 3.33 -20.61 13.20
C GLY A 733 3.14 -20.29 14.68
N THR A 734 2.25 -21.03 15.33
CA THR A 734 1.98 -20.93 16.77
C THR A 734 2.55 -22.11 17.56
N ASN A 735 2.93 -23.19 16.88
CA ASN A 735 3.45 -24.42 17.46
C ASN A 735 4.29 -25.21 16.43
N GLU A 736 4.87 -26.33 16.84
CA GLU A 736 5.74 -27.15 15.98
C GLU A 736 5.05 -27.83 14.79
N PHE A 737 3.72 -27.81 14.72
CA PHE A 737 2.94 -28.48 13.68
C PHE A 737 2.43 -27.54 12.59
N ASP A 738 2.23 -26.25 12.90
CA ASP A 738 1.81 -25.23 11.94
C ASP A 738 2.95 -24.28 11.52
N SER A 739 4.13 -24.41 12.12
CA SER A 739 5.33 -23.65 11.79
C SER A 739 6.08 -24.27 10.62
N GLU A 740 6.57 -23.41 9.71
CA GLU A 740 7.51 -23.82 8.66
C GLU A 740 8.95 -23.96 9.19
N TRP A 741 9.18 -23.64 10.47
CA TRP A 741 10.47 -23.63 11.15
C TRP A 741 10.55 -24.62 12.32
N ILE A 742 11.72 -25.23 12.45
CA ILE A 742 12.15 -26.00 13.61
C ILE A 742 13.10 -25.11 14.43
N VAL A 743 12.82 -24.95 15.72
CA VAL A 743 13.64 -24.13 16.64
C VAL A 743 14.61 -25.02 17.41
N LEU A 744 15.91 -24.79 17.20
CA LEU A 744 17.01 -25.53 17.84
C LEU A 744 17.72 -24.67 18.90
N ASP A 745 18.39 -25.35 19.84
CA ASP A 745 19.13 -24.69 20.93
C ASP A 745 20.22 -23.72 20.41
N ILE A 746 20.57 -22.72 21.24
CA ILE A 746 21.63 -21.77 20.92
C ILE A 746 22.96 -22.46 20.52
N ASN A 747 23.50 -22.06 19.37
CA ASN A 747 24.71 -22.63 18.76
C ASN A 747 24.60 -24.09 18.32
N ASP A 748 23.40 -24.55 17.99
CA ASP A 748 23.26 -25.77 17.18
C ASP A 748 23.57 -25.44 15.72
N TRP A 749 24.59 -26.10 15.18
CA TRP A 749 25.09 -25.96 13.79
C TRP A 749 25.01 -27.29 13.05
N SER A 750 24.17 -28.22 13.52
CA SER A 750 24.11 -29.56 12.94
C SER A 750 23.56 -29.59 11.53
N ASP A 751 22.79 -28.57 11.13
CA ASP A 751 22.20 -28.40 9.81
C ASP A 751 22.88 -27.31 8.94
N LEU A 752 23.93 -26.66 9.45
CA LEU A 752 24.68 -25.67 8.68
C LEU A 752 25.27 -26.26 7.40
N GLY A 753 24.94 -25.68 6.25
CA GLY A 753 25.36 -26.15 4.95
C GLY A 753 24.64 -27.42 4.52
N MET A 754 23.41 -27.64 4.99
CA MET A 754 22.59 -28.76 4.58
C MET A 754 21.10 -28.50 4.78
N HIS A 755 20.33 -28.65 3.71
CA HIS A 755 18.88 -28.64 3.77
C HIS A 755 18.31 -29.86 3.03
N THR A 756 17.36 -30.54 3.66
CA THR A 756 16.66 -31.68 3.04
C THR A 756 15.38 -31.16 2.40
N PHE A 757 15.22 -31.36 1.09
CA PHE A 757 13.99 -31.02 0.39
C PHE A 757 13.29 -32.29 -0.11
N SER A 758 12.05 -32.51 0.35
CA SER A 758 11.25 -33.70 0.05
C SER A 758 10.21 -33.48 -1.06
N GLY A 759 10.10 -32.27 -1.61
CA GLY A 759 9.21 -31.93 -2.72
C GLY A 759 9.77 -32.24 -4.12
N SER A 760 9.02 -31.90 -5.17
CA SER A 760 9.47 -32.00 -6.56
C SER A 760 9.15 -30.74 -7.34
N CYS A 761 10.18 -30.01 -7.78
CA CYS A 761 10.04 -28.82 -8.60
C CYS A 761 9.76 -29.17 -10.05
N ALA A 762 9.00 -28.33 -10.76
CA ALA A 762 8.86 -28.45 -12.21
C ALA A 762 10.25 -28.45 -12.85
N ALA A 763 10.49 -29.35 -13.82
CA ALA A 763 11.69 -29.33 -14.63
C ALA A 763 11.62 -28.10 -15.55
N SER A 764 12.07 -26.95 -15.05
CA SER A 764 12.25 -25.78 -15.88
C SER A 764 13.53 -25.94 -16.69
N THR A 765 13.47 -25.54 -17.96
CA THR A 765 14.70 -25.31 -18.71
C THR A 765 15.18 -23.93 -18.27
N GLY A 766 16.14 -23.89 -17.34
CA GLY A 766 16.72 -22.64 -16.86
C GLY A 766 17.48 -21.93 -17.97
N GLY A 767 17.21 -20.65 -18.13
CA GLY A 767 17.89 -19.76 -19.06
C GLY A 767 17.21 -18.38 -19.04
N CYS A 768 17.82 -17.38 -19.66
CA CYS A 768 17.24 -16.05 -19.66
C CYS A 768 15.89 -16.01 -20.40
N THR A 769 14.84 -15.52 -19.74
CA THR A 769 13.49 -15.45 -20.31
C THR A 769 13.14 -14.08 -20.89
N ASP A 770 13.93 -13.06 -20.59
CA ASP A 770 13.75 -11.70 -21.13
C ASP A 770 14.25 -11.60 -22.57
N GLU A 771 13.34 -11.25 -23.50
CA GLU A 771 13.63 -11.08 -24.93
C GLU A 771 14.62 -9.94 -25.24
N PHE A 772 14.85 -9.03 -24.30
CA PHE A 772 15.77 -7.89 -24.40
C PHE A 772 17.17 -8.19 -23.86
N ALA A 773 17.39 -9.32 -23.19
CA ALA A 773 18.71 -9.74 -22.74
C ALA A 773 19.52 -10.42 -23.86
N VAL A 774 20.84 -10.25 -23.82
CA VAL A 774 21.76 -10.75 -24.87
C VAL A 774 21.77 -12.28 -24.98
N ASN A 775 21.50 -12.96 -23.89
CA ASN A 775 21.48 -14.42 -23.80
C ASN A 775 20.06 -14.98 -23.61
N TYR A 776 19.04 -14.25 -24.07
CA TYR A 776 17.67 -14.76 -24.18
C TYR A 776 17.64 -16.18 -24.77
N ASP A 777 17.11 -17.14 -24.03
CA ASP A 777 16.87 -18.50 -24.49
C ASP A 777 15.39 -18.70 -24.74
N VAL A 778 15.02 -18.81 -26.01
CA VAL A 778 13.64 -19.07 -26.45
C VAL A 778 13.06 -20.38 -25.91
N ASN A 779 13.88 -21.30 -25.41
CA ASN A 779 13.44 -22.55 -24.79
C ASN A 779 13.45 -22.48 -23.26
N ALA A 780 13.89 -21.37 -22.66
CA ALA A 780 13.80 -21.18 -21.23
C ALA A 780 12.33 -21.10 -20.81
N THR A 781 12.00 -21.81 -19.73
CA THR A 781 10.66 -21.81 -19.15
C THR A 781 10.64 -21.22 -17.74
N SER A 782 11.80 -20.78 -17.25
CA SER A 782 12.01 -20.13 -15.96
C SER A 782 13.29 -19.31 -16.09
N ASP A 783 13.25 -18.05 -15.65
CA ASP A 783 14.44 -17.22 -15.60
C ASP A 783 15.38 -17.74 -14.52
N ASP A 784 16.62 -18.06 -14.89
CA ASP A 784 17.64 -18.52 -13.94
C ASP A 784 18.54 -17.38 -13.45
N GLY A 785 18.23 -16.15 -13.85
CA GLY A 785 19.03 -14.96 -13.57
C GLY A 785 20.31 -14.88 -14.39
N SER A 786 20.43 -15.72 -15.43
CA SER A 786 21.51 -15.58 -16.39
C SER A 786 21.33 -14.39 -17.31
N CYS A 787 20.21 -13.67 -17.31
CA CYS A 787 19.96 -12.54 -18.22
C CYS A 787 21.06 -11.48 -18.18
N ILE A 788 21.80 -11.37 -19.28
CA ILE A 788 22.86 -10.40 -19.50
C ILE A 788 22.25 -9.19 -20.20
N TYR A 789 22.09 -8.10 -19.46
CA TYR A 789 21.69 -6.81 -20.01
C TYR A 789 22.92 -5.98 -20.33
N ILE A 790 22.95 -5.39 -21.53
CA ILE A 790 23.97 -4.41 -21.89
C ILE A 790 23.48 -3.06 -21.41
N SER A 791 24.23 -2.44 -20.50
CA SER A 791 23.88 -1.12 -19.96
C SER A 791 23.73 -0.08 -21.08
N SER A 792 22.62 0.67 -21.03
CA SER A 792 22.39 1.82 -21.89
C SER A 792 23.06 3.06 -21.28
N TYR A 793 23.76 3.83 -22.11
CA TYR A 793 24.42 5.08 -21.72
C TYR A 793 24.12 6.17 -22.75
N THR A 794 24.07 7.42 -22.28
CA THR A 794 24.08 8.59 -23.16
C THR A 794 25.45 8.74 -23.82
N ILE A 795 25.51 9.40 -24.97
CA ILE A 795 26.76 9.67 -25.68
C ILE A 795 27.67 10.53 -24.80
N GLN A 796 27.10 11.48 -24.06
CA GLN A 796 27.85 12.32 -23.14
C GLN A 796 28.54 11.51 -22.03
N GLU A 797 27.90 10.48 -21.47
CA GLU A 797 28.51 9.58 -20.49
C GLU A 797 29.62 8.73 -21.11
N ILE A 798 29.42 8.25 -22.33
CA ILE A 798 30.45 7.49 -23.07
C ILE A 798 31.71 8.34 -23.29
N GLN A 799 31.51 9.57 -23.75
CA GLN A 799 32.60 10.47 -24.08
C GLN A 799 33.31 11.01 -22.83
N SER A 800 32.57 11.55 -21.86
CA SER A 800 33.16 12.13 -20.65
C SER A 800 33.69 11.09 -19.65
N GLY A 801 33.07 9.90 -19.62
CA GLY A 801 33.44 8.80 -18.72
C GLY A 801 34.59 7.93 -19.23
N GLY A 802 35.02 8.08 -20.49
CA GLY A 802 36.05 7.21 -21.04
C GLY A 802 35.59 5.75 -21.18
N LEU A 803 34.29 5.53 -21.38
CA LEU A 803 33.71 4.19 -21.36
C LEU A 803 34.11 3.40 -22.62
N SER A 804 34.35 2.10 -22.46
CA SER A 804 34.70 1.18 -23.54
C SER A 804 34.08 -0.20 -23.29
N GLY A 805 33.87 -0.97 -24.35
CA GLY A 805 33.19 -2.26 -24.29
C GLY A 805 31.86 -2.26 -25.03
N GLN A 806 31.05 -3.31 -24.83
CA GLN A 806 29.74 -3.45 -25.46
C GLN A 806 28.71 -2.59 -24.72
N MET A 807 27.99 -1.74 -25.46
CA MET A 807 27.09 -0.72 -24.90
C MET A 807 25.90 -0.48 -25.85
N ILE A 808 24.80 0.04 -25.31
CA ILE A 808 23.68 0.56 -26.11
C ILE A 808 23.63 2.09 -25.95
N THR A 809 23.54 2.82 -27.05
CA THR A 809 23.33 4.28 -27.03
C THR A 809 22.42 4.71 -28.16
N SER A 810 21.87 5.91 -28.09
CA SER A 810 20.95 6.43 -29.11
C SER A 810 21.25 7.88 -29.47
N GLY A 811 20.86 8.29 -30.67
CA GLY A 811 21.04 9.68 -31.12
C GLY A 811 20.54 9.92 -32.54
N ILE A 812 20.54 11.18 -32.95
CA ILE A 812 20.18 11.60 -34.31
C ILE A 812 21.40 11.54 -35.21
N VAL A 813 21.25 10.92 -36.38
CA VAL A 813 22.30 10.83 -37.41
C VAL A 813 22.55 12.21 -38.01
N THR A 814 23.72 12.80 -37.72
CA THR A 814 24.09 14.16 -38.17
C THR A 814 24.95 14.19 -39.43
N ALA A 815 25.65 13.09 -39.73
CA ALA A 815 26.47 12.92 -40.92
C ALA A 815 26.54 11.44 -41.34
N VAL A 816 26.62 11.18 -42.65
CA VAL A 816 26.80 9.83 -43.22
C VAL A 816 27.91 9.91 -44.26
N TYR A 817 28.90 9.03 -44.16
CA TYR A 817 30.08 9.01 -45.01
C TYR A 817 30.23 7.69 -45.76
N PRO A 818 30.52 7.72 -47.07
CA PRO A 818 30.77 6.52 -47.86
C PRO A 818 32.10 5.86 -47.47
N PRO A 819 32.31 4.58 -47.83
CA PRO A 819 33.59 3.91 -47.60
C PRO A 819 34.70 4.52 -48.46
N THR A 820 35.51 5.40 -47.87
CA THR A 820 36.67 6.03 -48.53
C THR A 820 37.98 5.51 -47.94
N GLY A 821 39.09 5.76 -48.63
CA GLY A 821 40.43 5.38 -48.15
C GLY A 821 40.77 6.01 -46.79
N GLY A 822 40.31 7.24 -46.53
CA GLY A 822 40.47 7.94 -45.25
C GLY A 822 39.71 7.27 -44.08
N LEU A 823 38.65 6.51 -44.38
CA LEU A 823 37.86 5.76 -43.41
C LEU A 823 38.17 4.24 -43.44
N SER A 824 39.37 3.87 -43.92
CA SER A 824 39.78 2.47 -44.07
C SER A 824 38.82 1.61 -44.92
N ASN A 825 38.11 2.23 -45.87
CA ASN A 825 37.05 1.64 -46.69
C ASN A 825 35.83 1.09 -45.91
N ASN A 826 35.56 1.60 -44.70
CA ASN A 826 34.33 1.28 -43.98
C ASN A 826 33.30 2.41 -44.15
N PRO A 827 32.03 2.10 -44.44
CA PRO A 827 30.98 3.09 -44.32
C PRO A 827 30.87 3.53 -42.86
N SER A 828 30.58 4.81 -42.63
CA SER A 828 30.51 5.38 -41.30
C SER A 828 29.41 6.43 -41.21
N TYR A 829 28.89 6.66 -40.02
CA TYR A 829 27.99 7.77 -39.73
C TYR A 829 28.24 8.30 -38.32
N VAL A 830 27.67 9.46 -38.02
CA VAL A 830 27.79 10.11 -36.71
C VAL A 830 26.41 10.26 -36.11
N ILE A 831 26.26 9.91 -34.84
CA ILE A 831 25.04 10.14 -34.06
C ILE A 831 25.31 11.16 -32.96
N GLN A 832 24.30 11.95 -32.62
CA GLN A 832 24.37 13.00 -31.61
C GLN A 832 23.07 13.06 -30.78
N ASP A 833 23.18 13.12 -29.46
CA ASP A 833 22.05 13.05 -28.50
C ASP A 833 21.77 14.39 -27.79
N GLY A 834 22.34 15.49 -28.31
CA GLY A 834 22.16 16.83 -27.75
C GLY A 834 22.94 17.90 -28.52
N THR A 835 23.29 18.98 -27.84
CA THR A 835 24.17 20.05 -28.34
C THR A 835 25.31 20.30 -27.36
N GLY A 836 26.42 20.87 -27.81
CA GLY A 836 27.57 21.17 -26.97
C GLY A 836 28.57 20.02 -26.82
N PRO A 837 29.52 20.12 -25.87
CA PRO A 837 30.65 19.22 -25.78
C PRO A 837 30.23 17.78 -25.44
N ASN A 838 30.96 16.81 -26.01
CA ASN A 838 30.81 15.37 -25.78
C ASN A 838 29.47 14.78 -26.23
N SER A 839 28.69 15.48 -27.05
CA SER A 839 27.31 15.07 -27.41
C SER A 839 27.22 14.10 -28.60
N ALA A 840 28.33 13.78 -29.25
CA ALA A 840 28.35 12.98 -30.48
C ALA A 840 29.37 11.84 -30.44
N ILE A 841 29.12 10.78 -31.21
CA ILE A 841 30.03 9.63 -31.34
C ILE A 841 30.04 9.08 -32.77
N TRP A 842 31.21 8.61 -33.20
CA TRP A 842 31.42 7.99 -34.50
C TRP A 842 30.93 6.56 -34.52
N VAL A 843 30.27 6.13 -35.59
CA VAL A 843 29.76 4.77 -35.74
C VAL A 843 30.22 4.17 -37.06
N ILE A 844 30.85 3.00 -36.99
CA ILE A 844 31.22 2.22 -38.17
C ILE A 844 30.03 1.36 -38.58
N GLY A 845 29.41 1.70 -39.71
CA GLY A 845 28.21 1.01 -40.22
C GLY A 845 27.54 1.76 -41.37
N ASP A 846 26.47 1.15 -41.89
CA ASP A 846 25.60 1.71 -42.93
C ASP A 846 24.11 1.49 -42.58
N GLY A 847 23.21 1.74 -43.54
CA GLY A 847 21.78 1.46 -43.39
C GLY A 847 20.94 2.60 -42.79
N VAL A 848 21.53 3.77 -42.58
CA VAL A 848 20.87 4.97 -42.03
C VAL A 848 20.95 6.16 -42.98
N VAL A 849 20.08 7.14 -42.81
CA VAL A 849 20.14 8.44 -43.51
C VAL A 849 20.20 9.59 -42.50
N MET A 850 20.68 10.76 -42.93
CA MET A 850 20.72 11.94 -42.05
C MET A 850 19.31 12.29 -41.54
N GLY A 851 19.21 12.59 -40.25
CA GLY A 851 17.95 12.85 -39.56
C GLY A 851 17.22 11.59 -39.07
N ASP A 852 17.77 10.39 -39.27
CA ASP A 852 17.28 9.21 -38.55
C ASP A 852 17.65 9.32 -37.05
N GLU A 853 16.71 9.01 -36.17
CA GLU A 853 16.97 8.73 -34.76
C GLU A 853 17.17 7.23 -34.62
N VAL A 854 18.34 6.82 -34.10
CA VAL A 854 18.74 5.42 -34.07
C VAL A 854 19.14 4.98 -32.68
N SER A 855 18.83 3.73 -32.35
CA SER A 855 19.45 2.99 -31.24
C SER A 855 20.56 2.12 -31.80
N VAL A 856 21.73 2.15 -31.18
CA VAL A 856 22.92 1.44 -31.63
C VAL A 856 23.45 0.56 -30.50
N LEU A 857 23.40 -0.75 -30.73
CA LEU A 857 24.16 -1.73 -29.98
C LEU A 857 25.51 -1.97 -30.68
N GLY A 858 26.61 -1.74 -29.98
CA GLY A 858 27.94 -2.01 -30.53
C GLY A 858 29.05 -1.93 -29.49
N ASN A 859 30.29 -2.19 -29.92
CA ASN A 859 31.45 -2.14 -29.05
C ASN A 859 32.14 -0.77 -29.17
N VAL A 860 32.04 0.06 -28.13
CA VAL A 860 32.77 1.31 -28.01
C VAL A 860 34.26 1.02 -27.82
N SER A 861 35.07 1.59 -28.69
CA SER A 861 36.52 1.45 -28.68
C SER A 861 37.18 2.71 -29.20
N GLU A 862 38.41 2.97 -28.75
CA GLU A 862 39.22 4.05 -29.29
C GLU A 862 40.19 3.51 -30.35
N VAL A 863 40.13 4.10 -31.55
CA VAL A 863 40.98 3.70 -32.68
C VAL A 863 41.68 4.92 -33.23
N TYR A 864 43.01 4.93 -33.14
CA TYR A 864 43.85 6.06 -33.55
C TYR A 864 43.48 7.40 -32.88
N GLY A 865 42.92 7.33 -31.66
CA GLY A 865 42.48 8.49 -30.88
C GLY A 865 41.04 8.94 -31.15
N LEU A 866 40.31 8.26 -32.05
CA LEU A 866 38.89 8.48 -32.26
C LEU A 866 38.07 7.50 -31.43
N ARG A 867 37.16 7.98 -30.58
CA ARG A 867 36.20 7.10 -29.90
C ARG A 867 35.04 6.77 -30.82
N GLN A 868 34.85 5.47 -31.07
CA GLN A 868 33.89 4.99 -32.06
C GLN A 868 33.20 3.69 -31.64
N ILE A 869 31.99 3.49 -32.15
CA ILE A 869 31.23 2.25 -32.02
C ILE A 869 31.57 1.33 -33.20
N GLN A 870 32.10 0.15 -32.91
CA GLN A 870 32.36 -0.92 -33.88
C GLN A 870 31.23 -1.96 -33.90
N ALA A 871 31.01 -2.57 -35.07
CA ALA A 871 30.04 -3.64 -35.30
C ALA A 871 28.58 -3.26 -34.95
N ALA A 872 28.20 -2.01 -35.25
CA ALA A 872 26.87 -1.48 -35.01
C ALA A 872 25.84 -2.03 -36.00
N THR A 873 24.78 -2.66 -35.48
CA THR A 873 23.51 -2.80 -36.21
C THR A 873 22.55 -1.74 -35.70
N PRO A 874 22.33 -0.63 -36.44
CA PRO A 874 21.40 0.40 -36.01
C PRO A 874 19.96 -0.08 -36.13
N GLU A 875 19.16 0.22 -35.11
CA GLU A 875 17.72 0.20 -35.18
C GLU A 875 17.22 1.62 -35.42
N VAL A 876 16.51 1.86 -36.53
CA VAL A 876 15.92 3.16 -36.85
C VAL A 876 14.61 3.31 -36.08
N LEU A 877 14.59 4.22 -35.11
CA LEU A 877 13.42 4.51 -34.27
C LEU A 877 12.47 5.48 -34.98
N SER A 878 13.03 6.51 -35.63
CA SER A 878 12.28 7.50 -36.38
C SER A 878 13.14 8.11 -37.50
N SER A 879 12.53 8.65 -38.56
CA SER A 879 13.24 9.20 -39.73
C SER A 879 12.80 10.63 -40.06
N GLY A 880 13.73 11.43 -40.57
CA GLY A 880 13.46 12.79 -41.04
C GLY A 880 13.39 13.85 -39.93
N ASN A 881 14.03 13.58 -38.79
CA ASN A 881 14.12 14.51 -37.68
C ASN A 881 14.98 15.73 -38.02
N ALA A 882 14.72 16.84 -37.32
CA ALA A 882 15.56 18.02 -37.42
C ALA A 882 16.95 17.72 -36.83
N LEU A 883 18.00 18.12 -37.53
CA LEU A 883 19.36 17.99 -37.00
C LEU A 883 19.57 18.94 -35.81
N PRO A 884 20.41 18.56 -34.83
CA PRO A 884 20.92 19.50 -33.83
C PRO A 884 21.52 20.74 -34.50
N VAL A 885 21.40 21.90 -33.83
CA VAL A 885 22.05 23.13 -34.28
C VAL A 885 23.56 22.92 -34.22
N ALA A 886 24.25 23.23 -35.32
CA ALA A 886 25.72 23.11 -35.39
C ALA A 886 26.37 24.09 -34.41
N GLU A 887 27.35 23.63 -33.64
CA GLU A 887 28.04 24.43 -32.64
C GLU A 887 28.98 25.44 -33.33
N PRO A 888 28.82 26.76 -33.11
CA PRO A 888 29.68 27.76 -33.73
C PRO A 888 31.03 27.82 -33.01
N LEU A 889 32.11 27.46 -33.72
CA LEU A 889 33.46 27.46 -33.16
C LEU A 889 34.44 28.26 -34.03
N ASP A 890 35.38 28.95 -33.37
CA ASP A 890 36.54 29.52 -34.03
C ASP A 890 37.45 28.40 -34.59
N PRO A 891 38.18 28.63 -35.70
CA PRO A 891 38.93 27.56 -36.36
C PRO A 891 39.92 26.79 -35.47
N SER A 892 40.61 27.45 -34.53
CA SER A 892 41.50 26.75 -33.61
C SER A 892 40.80 25.97 -32.49
N ALA A 893 39.54 26.31 -32.18
CA ALA A 893 38.79 25.71 -31.08
C ALA A 893 38.32 24.28 -31.36
N ILE A 894 38.28 23.86 -32.63
CA ILE A 894 37.98 22.46 -33.00
C ILE A 894 39.04 21.47 -32.51
N ASN A 895 40.23 21.97 -32.15
CA ASN A 895 41.38 21.17 -31.74
C ASN A 895 41.30 20.73 -30.27
N ASP A 896 40.11 20.38 -29.79
CA ASP A 896 39.85 19.96 -28.41
C ASP A 896 38.95 18.70 -28.45
N GLU A 897 39.31 17.70 -27.65
CA GLU A 897 38.67 16.40 -27.57
C GLU A 897 37.18 16.49 -27.22
N GLN A 898 36.78 17.53 -26.47
CA GLN A 898 35.36 17.71 -26.13
C GLN A 898 34.46 17.94 -27.35
N TRP A 899 35.03 18.30 -28.50
CA TRP A 899 34.30 18.53 -29.74
C TRP A 899 34.37 17.35 -30.71
N GLU A 900 34.91 16.21 -30.28
CA GLU A 900 34.97 15.00 -31.09
C GLU A 900 33.59 14.60 -31.60
N CYS A 901 33.48 14.33 -32.90
CA CYS A 901 32.25 13.96 -33.63
C CYS A 901 31.15 15.03 -33.67
N VAL A 902 31.19 16.07 -32.83
CA VAL A 902 30.13 17.06 -32.72
C VAL A 902 29.94 17.78 -34.06
N LEU A 903 28.69 18.04 -34.43
CA LEU A 903 28.36 18.87 -35.58
C LEU A 903 28.76 20.33 -35.31
N ILE A 904 29.77 20.83 -36.02
CA ILE A 904 30.38 22.15 -35.84
C ILE A 904 30.07 23.03 -37.05
N SER A 905 29.92 24.34 -36.82
CA SER A 905 29.96 25.39 -37.83
C SER A 905 31.18 26.28 -37.58
N MET A 906 32.10 26.33 -38.52
CA MET A 906 33.32 27.13 -38.47
C MET A 906 33.26 28.29 -39.46
N LEU A 907 33.76 29.46 -39.07
CA LEU A 907 33.89 30.64 -39.94
C LEU A 907 35.35 31.11 -39.96
N GLY A 908 35.89 31.39 -41.14
CA GLY A 908 37.24 31.93 -41.29
C GLY A 908 37.63 32.18 -42.74
N ASP A 909 38.80 32.76 -42.94
CA ASP A 909 39.39 32.99 -44.25
C ASP A 909 40.21 31.78 -44.69
N CYS A 910 40.11 31.42 -45.97
CA CYS A 910 40.91 30.36 -46.56
C CYS A 910 42.37 30.81 -46.62
N VAL A 911 43.22 30.18 -45.82
CA VAL A 911 44.66 30.47 -45.77
C VAL A 911 45.51 29.45 -46.54
N SER A 912 44.91 28.32 -46.91
CA SER A 912 45.52 27.32 -47.78
C SER A 912 44.41 26.55 -48.49
N ALA A 913 44.24 26.79 -49.80
CA ALA A 913 43.17 26.16 -50.58
C ALA A 913 43.45 24.69 -50.93
N ASP A 914 44.73 24.27 -50.87
CA ASP A 914 45.18 22.88 -50.97
C ASP A 914 46.41 22.72 -50.08
N ALA A 915 46.22 22.22 -48.86
CA ALA A 915 47.27 21.92 -47.91
C ALA A 915 47.93 20.54 -48.15
N GLY A 916 47.53 19.85 -49.22
CA GLY A 916 47.92 18.47 -49.51
C GLY A 916 47.06 17.45 -48.75
N TYR A 917 47.16 16.18 -49.15
CA TYR A 917 46.44 15.05 -48.54
C TYR A 917 44.90 15.17 -48.52
N GLY A 918 44.32 16.04 -49.36
CA GLY A 918 42.86 16.29 -49.38
C GLY A 918 42.42 17.32 -48.34
N GLU A 919 43.35 18.07 -47.74
CA GLU A 919 43.07 19.03 -46.69
C GLU A 919 43.16 20.48 -47.18
N TRP A 920 42.41 21.38 -46.53
CA TRP A 920 42.48 22.82 -46.72
C TRP A 920 42.22 23.54 -45.39
N HIS A 921 42.63 24.80 -45.28
CA HIS A 921 42.72 25.50 -43.99
C HIS A 921 41.89 26.78 -43.94
N LEU A 922 41.24 26.99 -42.80
CA LEU A 922 40.64 28.25 -42.40
C LEU A 922 41.36 28.87 -41.21
N ASP A 923 41.44 30.20 -41.19
CA ASP A 923 41.89 30.96 -40.03
C ASP A 923 41.04 32.23 -39.88
N ALA A 924 40.68 32.58 -38.65
CA ALA A 924 39.97 33.80 -38.29
C ALA A 924 40.83 34.73 -37.40
N GLY A 925 42.14 34.50 -37.37
CA GLY A 925 43.09 35.13 -36.46
C GLY A 925 43.23 34.40 -35.11
N SER A 926 42.49 33.31 -34.91
CA SER A 926 42.54 32.46 -33.71
C SER A 926 43.46 31.25 -33.87
N GLY A 927 43.95 30.98 -35.09
CA GLY A 927 44.75 29.82 -35.46
C GLY A 927 44.03 28.93 -36.48
N ILE A 928 44.74 27.92 -36.99
CA ILE A 928 44.26 27.09 -38.11
C ILE A 928 43.21 26.08 -37.66
N GLY A 929 42.08 26.05 -38.38
CA GLY A 929 41.15 24.92 -38.44
C GLY A 929 41.36 24.15 -39.75
N VAL A 930 41.49 22.82 -39.64
CA VAL A 930 41.72 21.93 -40.80
C VAL A 930 40.39 21.34 -41.27
N ILE A 931 40.18 21.30 -42.58
CA ILE A 931 39.02 20.70 -43.23
C ILE A 931 39.51 19.64 -44.21
N ASP A 932 38.86 18.49 -44.24
CA ASP A 932 39.30 17.31 -45.00
C ASP A 932 38.23 16.87 -46.01
N ASP A 933 38.66 16.34 -47.15
CA ASP A 933 37.82 16.02 -48.32
C ASP A 933 37.01 14.71 -48.20
N VAL A 934 37.16 13.96 -47.10
CA VAL A 934 36.50 12.66 -46.89
C VAL A 934 34.99 12.69 -47.14
N GLY A 935 34.29 13.74 -46.71
CA GLY A 935 32.84 13.88 -46.93
C GLY A 935 32.49 14.66 -48.20
N TYR A 936 33.22 15.74 -48.48
CA TYR A 936 33.05 16.56 -49.68
C TYR A 936 34.38 17.19 -50.10
N ASN A 937 34.81 16.85 -51.31
CA ASN A 937 36.04 17.38 -51.90
C ASN A 937 35.79 18.75 -52.53
N ALA A 938 35.92 19.80 -51.71
CA ALA A 938 35.84 21.19 -52.16
C ALA A 938 37.07 21.65 -52.96
N ILE A 939 38.22 20.98 -52.80
CA ILE A 939 39.49 21.33 -53.47
C ILE A 939 39.36 21.14 -54.99
N ASP A 940 38.77 20.03 -55.41
CA ASP A 940 38.59 19.68 -56.82
C ASP A 940 37.24 20.15 -57.40
N ASP A 941 36.38 20.80 -56.62
CA ASP A 941 35.07 21.28 -57.09
C ASP A 941 35.12 22.75 -57.56
N SER A 942 34.09 23.16 -58.31
CA SER A 942 34.01 24.47 -58.94
C SER A 942 32.64 25.14 -58.81
N LEU A 943 32.65 26.47 -58.62
CA LEU A 943 31.47 27.33 -58.62
C LEU A 943 31.24 27.92 -60.01
N THR A 944 29.98 28.17 -60.35
CA THR A 944 29.59 28.93 -61.55
C THR A 944 28.37 29.80 -61.27
N ASN A 945 28.38 31.04 -61.77
CA ASN A 945 27.25 31.97 -61.65
C ASN A 945 26.43 32.05 -62.96
N ASP A 946 27.04 31.75 -64.11
CA ASP A 946 26.42 31.83 -65.43
C ASP A 946 26.23 30.46 -66.13
N GLY A 947 26.67 29.37 -65.49
CA GLY A 947 26.66 28.02 -66.03
C GLY A 947 27.69 27.76 -67.14
N THR A 948 28.61 28.72 -67.39
CA THR A 948 29.59 28.66 -68.48
C THR A 948 31.01 28.99 -68.05
N THR A 949 31.17 29.74 -66.96
CA THR A 949 32.44 30.12 -66.35
C THR A 949 32.54 29.45 -65.00
N TYR A 950 33.53 28.57 -64.85
CA TYR A 950 33.78 27.82 -63.62
C TYR A 950 35.02 28.37 -62.93
N VAL A 951 34.92 28.61 -61.63
CA VAL A 951 36.04 28.98 -60.75
C VAL A 951 36.18 27.91 -59.67
N PRO A 952 37.38 27.66 -59.12
CA PRO A 952 37.53 26.78 -57.97
C PRO A 952 36.59 27.20 -56.82
N VAL A 953 36.05 26.23 -56.08
CA VAL A 953 35.25 26.53 -54.87
C VAL A 953 36.11 27.26 -53.84
N LEU A 954 37.33 26.78 -53.63
CA LEU A 954 38.29 27.31 -52.67
C LEU A 954 39.24 28.33 -53.32
N GLU A 955 39.32 29.52 -52.74
CA GLU A 955 40.20 30.60 -53.16
C GLU A 955 40.82 31.22 -51.90
N GLU A 956 42.15 31.28 -51.84
CA GLU A 956 42.86 31.87 -50.69
C GLU A 956 42.50 33.35 -50.51
N GLY A 957 42.34 33.76 -49.24
CA GLY A 957 41.89 35.10 -48.86
C GLY A 957 40.39 35.33 -48.95
N ARG A 958 39.58 34.30 -49.27
CA ARG A 958 38.11 34.37 -49.20
C ARG A 958 37.59 33.77 -47.91
N SER A 959 36.51 34.34 -47.39
CA SER A 959 35.85 33.87 -46.18
C SER A 959 34.88 32.73 -46.50
N TYR A 960 34.84 31.72 -45.62
CA TYR A 960 33.94 30.58 -45.74
C TYR A 960 33.26 30.27 -44.42
N ARG A 961 32.02 29.78 -44.51
CA ARG A 961 31.34 29.05 -43.43
C ARG A 961 31.32 27.57 -43.78
N VAL A 962 31.90 26.75 -42.90
CA VAL A 962 31.98 25.29 -43.09
C VAL A 962 31.21 24.58 -41.99
N VAL A 963 30.35 23.63 -42.35
CA VAL A 963 29.60 22.80 -41.40
C VAL A 963 29.98 21.34 -41.55
N GLY A 964 30.26 20.63 -40.46
CA GLY A 964 30.66 19.23 -40.56
C GLY A 964 30.76 18.54 -39.21
N ALA A 965 30.95 17.23 -39.22
CA ALA A 965 31.32 16.51 -38.00
C ALA A 965 32.82 16.66 -37.75
N ASN A 966 33.22 16.92 -36.51
CA ASN A 966 34.65 16.94 -36.15
C ASN A 966 35.21 15.52 -36.11
N PHE A 967 36.41 15.32 -36.62
CA PHE A 967 37.01 14.00 -36.75
C PHE A 967 38.48 14.05 -36.35
N TYR A 968 38.88 13.14 -35.46
CA TYR A 968 40.29 12.97 -35.09
C TYR A 968 40.93 11.84 -35.88
N ALA A 969 41.97 12.17 -36.65
CA ALA A 969 42.79 11.15 -37.30
C ALA A 969 44.22 11.63 -37.52
N TYR A 970 45.15 10.67 -37.49
CA TYR A 970 46.58 10.91 -37.72
C TYR A 970 47.21 12.01 -36.85
N GLY A 971 46.65 12.26 -35.67
CA GLY A 971 47.16 13.25 -34.71
C GLY A 971 46.64 14.68 -34.90
N ALA A 972 45.62 14.88 -35.73
CA ALA A 972 45.01 16.19 -35.97
C ALA A 972 43.47 16.12 -35.98
N TRP A 973 42.84 17.19 -35.52
CA TRP A 973 41.39 17.41 -35.63
C TRP A 973 41.06 18.01 -36.99
N LYS A 974 40.02 17.49 -37.62
CA LYS A 974 39.59 17.92 -38.95
C LYS A 974 38.08 17.99 -39.01
N LEU A 975 37.56 19.04 -39.64
CA LEU A 975 36.14 19.15 -39.92
C LEU A 975 35.80 18.44 -41.23
N LEU A 976 34.76 17.59 -41.21
CA LEU A 976 34.33 16.83 -42.38
C LEU A 976 33.01 17.38 -42.93
N PRO A 977 33.02 18.19 -44.02
CA PRO A 977 31.79 18.65 -44.67
C PRO A 977 31.07 17.50 -45.34
N ARG A 978 29.74 17.46 -45.27
CA ARG A 978 28.95 16.30 -45.72
C ARG A 978 28.59 16.39 -47.19
N ASN A 979 28.47 17.60 -47.73
CA ASN A 979 28.16 17.88 -49.13
C ASN A 979 28.48 19.35 -49.48
N SER A 980 28.17 19.78 -50.71
CA SER A 980 28.46 21.13 -51.19
C SER A 980 27.74 22.26 -50.44
N ALA A 981 26.59 22.00 -49.81
CA ALA A 981 25.88 23.01 -49.03
C ALA A 981 26.57 23.33 -47.69
N ASP A 982 27.50 22.47 -47.27
CA ASP A 982 28.26 22.65 -46.04
C ASP A 982 29.49 23.55 -46.22
N VAL A 983 29.90 23.87 -47.46
CA VAL A 983 31.04 24.76 -47.74
C VAL A 983 30.55 26.01 -48.46
N VAL A 984 30.31 27.06 -47.69
CA VAL A 984 29.65 28.27 -48.17
C VAL A 984 30.65 29.41 -48.28
N ARG A 985 30.89 29.89 -49.51
CA ARG A 985 31.68 31.10 -49.75
C ARG A 985 30.90 32.33 -49.31
N LEU A 986 31.49 33.12 -48.44
CA LEU A 986 30.94 34.35 -47.90
C LEU A 986 31.49 35.55 -48.68
N GLY A 987 30.69 36.61 -48.76
CA GLY A 987 31.09 37.89 -49.35
C GLY A 987 29.89 38.70 -49.82
N CYS A 988 30.12 39.92 -50.31
CA CYS A 988 29.03 40.78 -50.74
C CYS A 988 28.26 40.18 -51.93
N THR A 989 27.00 39.81 -51.74
CA THR A 989 26.13 39.20 -52.78
C THR A 989 25.41 40.24 -53.65
N THR A 990 25.54 41.53 -53.34
CA THR A 990 24.79 42.60 -54.01
C THR A 990 25.63 43.29 -55.08
N SER A 991 25.31 43.02 -56.36
CA SER A 991 26.03 43.54 -57.54
C SER A 991 26.20 45.05 -57.69
N THR A 992 25.54 45.85 -56.87
CA THR A 992 25.65 47.32 -56.90
C THR A 992 26.80 47.88 -56.06
N PHE A 993 27.38 47.08 -55.15
CA PHE A 993 28.50 47.51 -54.32
C PHE A 993 29.85 47.20 -54.98
N SER A 994 30.85 48.02 -54.73
CA SER A 994 32.18 47.90 -55.36
C SER A 994 32.92 46.60 -55.01
N ASN A 995 32.67 46.02 -53.85
CA ASN A 995 33.27 44.76 -53.39
C ASN A 995 32.38 43.52 -53.64
N TYR A 996 31.40 43.62 -54.55
CA TYR A 996 30.56 42.50 -54.96
C TYR A 996 31.38 41.27 -55.35
N ASP A 997 31.04 40.12 -54.75
CA ASP A 997 31.55 38.82 -55.12
C ASP A 997 30.47 38.03 -55.85
N ALA A 998 30.71 37.78 -57.15
CA ALA A 998 29.79 37.06 -58.02
C ALA A 998 29.63 35.57 -57.67
N TYR A 999 30.46 35.05 -56.77
CA TYR A 999 30.46 33.65 -56.35
C TYR A 999 30.15 33.47 -54.85
N ALA A 1000 29.94 34.58 -54.11
CA ALA A 1000 29.45 34.52 -52.74
C ALA A 1000 28.03 33.92 -52.72
N GLN A 1001 27.86 32.92 -51.85
CA GLN A 1001 26.61 32.19 -51.67
C GLN A 1001 25.77 32.82 -50.55
N GLU A 1002 26.43 33.44 -49.56
CA GLU A 1002 25.81 34.16 -48.46
C GLU A 1002 26.49 35.51 -48.23
N ASP A 1003 25.70 36.53 -47.88
CA ASP A 1003 26.18 37.86 -47.55
C ASP A 1003 26.72 37.88 -46.11
N ASP A 1004 27.99 38.25 -45.95
CA ASP A 1004 28.67 38.41 -44.66
C ASP A 1004 28.50 39.81 -44.07
N GLY A 1005 27.77 40.69 -44.75
CA GLY A 1005 27.61 42.08 -44.36
C GLY A 1005 28.76 42.97 -44.84
N SER A 1006 29.67 42.46 -45.69
CA SER A 1006 30.74 43.24 -46.29
C SER A 1006 30.25 44.21 -47.38
N CYS A 1007 28.99 44.17 -47.83
CA CYS A 1007 28.48 45.07 -48.88
C CYS A 1007 28.51 46.57 -48.49
N ILE A 1008 29.63 47.23 -48.73
CA ILE A 1008 29.86 48.65 -48.40
C ILE A 1008 30.57 49.43 -49.52
N ASP A 1009 30.13 50.66 -49.76
CA ASP A 1009 30.81 51.64 -50.60
C ASP A 1009 31.52 52.65 -49.69
N LEU A 1010 32.82 52.48 -49.43
CA LEU A 1010 33.62 53.40 -48.60
C LEU A 1010 34.62 54.17 -49.48
N PRO A 1011 34.39 55.47 -49.77
CA PRO A 1011 35.32 56.28 -50.55
C PRO A 1011 36.56 56.68 -49.74
N GLY A 1012 37.76 56.48 -50.30
CA GLY A 1012 39.04 56.86 -49.70
C GLY A 1012 40.21 56.51 -50.63
N CYS A 1013 41.46 56.73 -50.22
CA CYS A 1013 42.59 56.35 -51.07
C CYS A 1013 42.86 54.84 -51.01
N THR A 1014 42.65 54.14 -52.13
CA THR A 1014 42.86 52.67 -52.20
C THR A 1014 44.28 52.27 -52.63
N ASN A 1015 45.19 53.22 -52.79
CA ASN A 1015 46.56 52.95 -53.22
C ASN A 1015 47.47 52.74 -52.00
N PRO A 1016 47.95 51.52 -51.71
CA PRO A 1016 48.81 51.24 -50.55
C PRO A 1016 50.17 51.96 -50.59
N ALA A 1017 50.54 52.55 -51.73
CA ALA A 1017 51.75 53.36 -51.86
C ALA A 1017 51.53 54.85 -51.51
N ALA A 1018 50.31 55.26 -51.13
CA ALA A 1018 49.99 56.62 -50.73
C ALA A 1018 50.08 56.82 -49.22
N ASP A 1019 50.54 57.99 -48.80
CA ASP A 1019 50.68 58.43 -47.41
C ASP A 1019 49.34 58.45 -46.66
N ASN A 1020 48.23 58.58 -47.39
CA ASN A 1020 46.87 58.55 -46.85
C ASN A 1020 46.07 57.33 -47.32
N TYR A 1021 46.75 56.22 -47.62
CA TYR A 1021 46.10 54.93 -47.88
C TYR A 1021 45.14 54.58 -46.75
N ASP A 1022 43.92 54.21 -47.13
CA ASP A 1022 42.90 53.70 -46.22
C ASP A 1022 42.58 52.25 -46.62
N ALA A 1023 42.92 51.31 -45.74
CA ALA A 1023 42.72 49.89 -45.98
C ALA A 1023 41.25 49.47 -45.98
N GLU A 1024 40.34 50.30 -45.45
CA GLU A 1024 38.90 50.06 -45.48
C GLU A 1024 38.22 50.69 -46.72
N ALA A 1025 38.94 51.52 -47.48
CA ALA A 1025 38.39 52.15 -48.68
C ALA A 1025 38.17 51.13 -49.80
N THR A 1026 36.92 51.03 -50.27
CA THR A 1026 36.52 50.15 -51.39
C THR A 1026 36.38 50.92 -52.71
N ILE A 1027 36.46 52.26 -52.67
CA ILE A 1027 36.37 53.15 -53.85
C ILE A 1027 37.45 54.24 -53.78
N ASP A 1028 38.34 54.32 -54.79
CA ASP A 1028 39.31 55.41 -54.91
C ASP A 1028 38.57 56.74 -55.20
N ASP A 1029 38.58 57.64 -54.22
CA ASP A 1029 37.96 58.96 -54.35
C ASP A 1029 38.91 60.01 -54.98
N GLY A 1030 40.11 59.58 -55.38
CA GLY A 1030 41.16 60.42 -55.95
C GLY A 1030 41.94 61.22 -54.89
N SER A 1031 41.77 60.93 -53.60
CA SER A 1031 42.46 61.61 -52.51
C SER A 1031 43.91 61.16 -52.30
N CYS A 1032 44.41 60.15 -53.03
CA CYS A 1032 45.74 59.58 -52.82
C CYS A 1032 46.90 60.60 -52.92
N VAL A 1033 47.65 60.74 -51.82
CA VAL A 1033 48.85 61.57 -51.68
C VAL A 1033 50.07 60.66 -51.63
N ILE A 1034 51.00 60.80 -52.56
CA ILE A 1034 52.29 60.07 -52.56
C ILE A 1034 53.39 61.12 -52.46
N SER A 1035 54.07 61.20 -51.31
CA SER A 1035 55.22 62.08 -51.11
C SER A 1035 56.52 61.36 -51.50
N GLY A 1036 57.45 62.04 -52.18
CA GLY A 1036 58.72 61.45 -52.59
C GLY A 1036 59.53 62.28 -53.59
N CYS A 1037 60.64 61.73 -54.08
CA CYS A 1037 61.49 62.37 -55.08
C CYS A 1037 60.93 62.14 -56.49
N ASP A 1038 60.60 63.22 -57.21
CA ASP A 1038 60.07 63.16 -58.59
C ASP A 1038 61.14 63.35 -59.68
N ASP A 1039 62.42 63.43 -59.31
CA ASP A 1039 63.53 63.58 -60.24
C ASP A 1039 64.01 62.22 -60.77
N PRO A 1040 63.82 61.88 -62.07
CA PRO A 1040 64.23 60.60 -62.66
C PRO A 1040 65.74 60.33 -62.63
N ALA A 1041 66.55 61.33 -62.29
CA ALA A 1041 68.00 61.17 -62.15
C ALA A 1041 68.41 60.69 -60.74
N ALA A 1042 67.54 60.76 -59.74
CA ALA A 1042 67.81 60.28 -58.38
C ALA A 1042 67.61 58.76 -58.27
N PHE A 1043 68.36 58.10 -57.40
CA PHE A 1043 68.21 56.67 -57.15
C PHE A 1043 66.92 56.33 -56.39
N ASN A 1044 66.39 57.24 -55.59
CA ASN A 1044 65.07 57.14 -54.97
C ASN A 1044 63.96 57.84 -55.77
N TYR A 1045 64.12 57.98 -57.09
CA TYR A 1045 63.05 58.43 -57.96
C TYR A 1045 61.81 57.54 -57.83
N GLN A 1046 60.65 58.14 -57.54
CA GLN A 1046 59.37 57.45 -57.53
C GLN A 1046 58.42 58.06 -58.56
N SER A 1047 57.94 57.22 -59.48
CA SER A 1047 56.92 57.61 -60.46
C SER A 1047 55.55 57.76 -59.79
N GLY A 1048 54.84 58.86 -60.04
CA GLY A 1048 53.49 59.08 -59.52
C GLY A 1048 53.41 59.88 -58.22
N VAL A 1049 54.51 60.49 -57.79
CA VAL A 1049 54.54 61.45 -56.67
C VAL A 1049 53.58 62.61 -56.94
N THR A 1050 52.64 62.83 -56.03
CA THR A 1050 51.67 63.93 -56.08
C THR A 1050 52.08 65.11 -55.20
N ASN A 1051 53.08 64.92 -54.31
CA ASN A 1051 53.67 65.94 -53.45
C ASN A 1051 55.22 65.82 -53.39
N ALA A 1052 55.93 66.50 -54.29
CA ALA A 1052 57.38 66.35 -54.46
C ALA A 1052 58.20 67.09 -53.38
N THR A 1053 59.09 66.37 -52.67
CA THR A 1053 60.05 66.94 -51.70
C THR A 1053 61.49 66.76 -52.19
N ASN A 1054 61.93 67.63 -53.11
CA ASN A 1054 63.22 67.47 -53.81
C ASN A 1054 64.47 67.74 -52.93
N GLU A 1055 64.30 67.86 -51.61
CA GLU A 1055 65.38 67.88 -50.63
C GLU A 1055 65.84 66.45 -50.24
N ASP A 1056 65.02 65.41 -50.53
CA ASP A 1056 65.28 64.01 -50.13
C ASP A 1056 65.86 63.14 -51.27
N CYS A 1057 66.10 63.70 -52.46
CA CYS A 1057 66.65 62.96 -53.61
C CYS A 1057 68.13 62.60 -53.41
N TYR A 1058 68.50 61.31 -53.44
CA TYR A 1058 69.91 60.87 -53.37
C TYR A 1058 70.41 60.22 -54.66
N TYR A 1059 71.68 60.46 -54.99
CA TYR A 1059 72.25 60.21 -56.32
C TYR A 1059 73.42 59.20 -56.32
N THR A 1060 73.68 58.50 -55.21
CA THR A 1060 74.64 57.37 -55.09
C THR A 1060 74.37 56.52 -53.84
N LEU A 1061 74.52 55.17 -53.91
CA LEU A 1061 74.54 54.25 -52.76
C LEU A 1061 75.94 53.62 -52.56
N PRO A 1062 76.43 53.40 -51.32
CA PRO A 1062 77.69 52.70 -51.04
C PRO A 1062 77.56 51.18 -51.20
N ASN A 1063 78.65 50.51 -51.59
CA ASN A 1063 78.67 49.08 -51.94
C ASN A 1063 79.02 48.21 -50.70
N LEU A 1064 78.00 47.78 -49.96
CA LEU A 1064 78.13 46.94 -48.76
C LEU A 1064 77.95 45.46 -49.09
N THR A 1065 78.86 44.59 -48.63
CA THR A 1065 78.79 43.14 -48.85
C THR A 1065 79.02 42.39 -47.55
N ILE A 1066 78.20 41.38 -47.24
CA ILE A 1066 78.48 40.45 -46.14
C ILE A 1066 79.62 39.54 -46.57
N ASN A 1067 80.73 39.56 -45.83
CA ASN A 1067 81.95 38.86 -46.21
C ASN A 1067 82.02 37.45 -45.59
N GLU A 1068 81.66 37.30 -44.31
CA GLU A 1068 81.74 36.03 -43.59
C GLU A 1068 80.70 35.94 -42.44
N ILE A 1069 80.20 34.72 -42.18
CA ILE A 1069 79.28 34.39 -41.07
C ILE A 1069 79.78 33.11 -40.39
N HIS A 1070 79.92 33.10 -39.06
CA HIS A 1070 80.31 31.93 -38.26
C HIS A 1070 79.24 31.54 -37.21
N TYR A 1071 78.93 30.24 -37.17
CA TYR A 1071 77.91 29.63 -36.29
C TYR A 1071 78.55 28.88 -35.11
N ASN A 1072 77.91 28.91 -33.94
CA ASN A 1072 78.38 28.26 -32.71
C ASN A 1072 78.09 26.74 -32.72
N PRO A 1073 79.09 25.84 -32.57
CA PRO A 1073 78.88 24.39 -32.73
C PRO A 1073 78.55 23.68 -31.40
N CYS A 1074 77.27 23.55 -31.04
CA CYS A 1074 76.84 22.50 -30.09
C CYS A 1074 75.63 21.71 -30.64
N GLY A 1075 75.48 20.45 -30.21
CA GLY A 1075 74.78 19.37 -30.92
C GLY A 1075 73.25 19.42 -31.03
N ALA A 1076 72.64 20.59 -30.97
CA ALA A 1076 71.23 20.83 -31.28
C ALA A 1076 71.15 21.97 -32.29
N GLN A 1077 71.05 21.64 -33.58
CA GLN A 1077 70.82 22.64 -34.63
C GLN A 1077 69.31 22.77 -34.84
N GLY A 1078 68.71 23.73 -34.13
CA GLY A 1078 67.39 24.30 -34.39
C GLY A 1078 67.52 25.79 -34.71
N ASP A 1079 66.39 26.45 -35.00
CA ASP A 1079 66.28 27.88 -35.34
C ASP A 1079 66.57 28.82 -34.15
N ASP A 1080 67.79 28.79 -33.60
CA ASP A 1080 68.25 29.80 -32.63
C ASP A 1080 69.23 30.82 -33.25
N PHE A 1081 69.12 32.08 -32.83
CA PHE A 1081 69.83 33.24 -33.38
C PHE A 1081 71.29 33.37 -32.90
N ASP A 1082 71.91 32.27 -32.45
CA ASP A 1082 73.20 32.28 -31.75
C ASP A 1082 74.41 32.26 -32.72
N PHE A 1083 74.64 33.39 -33.40
CA PHE A 1083 75.87 33.63 -34.18
C PHE A 1083 77.06 33.96 -33.26
N GLU A 1084 78.27 33.52 -33.62
CA GLU A 1084 79.49 33.94 -32.90
C GLU A 1084 79.99 35.31 -33.40
N PHE A 1085 79.91 35.59 -34.71
CA PHE A 1085 80.02 36.93 -35.32
C PHE A 1085 79.62 36.94 -36.82
N VAL A 1086 79.33 38.14 -37.35
CA VAL A 1086 79.10 38.44 -38.79
C VAL A 1086 80.05 39.56 -39.22
N GLU A 1087 80.76 39.39 -40.35
CA GLU A 1087 81.66 40.40 -40.91
C GLU A 1087 81.04 41.10 -42.13
N ILE A 1088 81.01 42.44 -42.09
CA ILE A 1088 80.52 43.30 -43.18
C ILE A 1088 81.72 44.02 -43.80
N PHE A 1089 81.84 43.94 -45.12
CA PHE A 1089 82.91 44.56 -45.89
C PHE A 1089 82.39 45.70 -46.77
N VAL A 1090 83.01 46.87 -46.62
CA VAL A 1090 82.79 48.06 -47.45
C VAL A 1090 83.95 48.15 -48.45
N ASN A 1091 83.63 48.17 -49.75
CA ASN A 1091 84.65 48.18 -50.81
C ASN A 1091 85.23 49.57 -51.12
N ASP A 1092 84.72 50.61 -50.46
CA ASP A 1092 85.07 52.02 -50.69
C ASP A 1092 85.88 52.58 -49.49
N ASP A 1093 86.88 53.42 -49.76
CA ASP A 1093 87.79 54.03 -48.75
C ASP A 1093 87.10 55.11 -47.86
N GLU A 1094 85.76 55.16 -47.83
CA GLU A 1094 84.96 56.16 -47.12
C GLU A 1094 84.14 55.53 -45.99
N THR A 1095 83.95 56.27 -44.89
CA THR A 1095 83.14 55.84 -43.74
C THR A 1095 81.65 55.80 -44.10
N VAL A 1096 80.94 54.72 -43.75
CA VAL A 1096 79.52 54.53 -44.07
C VAL A 1096 78.70 54.45 -42.78
N ASP A 1097 77.76 55.37 -42.60
CA ASP A 1097 76.84 55.33 -41.46
C ASP A 1097 75.84 54.16 -41.62
N LEU A 1098 75.96 53.19 -40.73
CA LEU A 1098 75.10 52.02 -40.63
C LEU A 1098 74.00 52.21 -39.59
N GLY A 1099 73.91 53.35 -38.89
CA GLY A 1099 72.86 53.59 -37.90
C GLY A 1099 71.47 53.43 -38.49
N GLY A 1100 70.66 52.56 -37.86
CA GLY A 1100 69.30 52.24 -38.29
C GLY A 1100 69.20 51.16 -39.37
N PHE A 1101 70.31 50.62 -39.87
CA PHE A 1101 70.26 49.45 -40.76
C PHE A 1101 69.87 48.19 -39.99
N GLU A 1102 69.20 47.28 -40.67
CA GLU A 1102 68.59 46.09 -40.07
C GLU A 1102 69.11 44.81 -40.74
N PHE A 1103 69.39 43.80 -39.92
CA PHE A 1103 69.88 42.49 -40.34
C PHE A 1103 68.79 41.43 -40.13
N TYR A 1104 68.41 40.76 -41.22
CA TYR A 1104 67.31 39.77 -41.24
C TYR A 1104 67.80 38.36 -41.58
N ASN A 1105 67.15 37.33 -41.03
CA ASN A 1105 67.33 35.92 -41.40
C ASN A 1105 66.02 35.34 -41.94
N SER A 1106 66.07 34.62 -43.05
CA SER A 1106 64.90 33.98 -43.68
C SER A 1106 65.07 32.45 -43.83
N ALA A 1107 65.97 31.82 -43.07
CA ALA A 1107 66.29 30.40 -43.24
C ALA A 1107 65.13 29.45 -42.84
N SER A 1108 64.19 29.91 -42.01
CA SER A 1108 63.04 29.13 -41.51
C SER A 1108 61.68 29.63 -42.02
N GLY A 1109 61.67 30.47 -43.06
CA GLY A 1109 60.47 31.07 -43.63
C GLY A 1109 60.55 32.59 -43.62
N GLU A 1110 59.52 33.25 -43.08
CA GLU A 1110 59.40 34.71 -43.09
C GLU A 1110 60.62 35.42 -42.48
N PRO A 1111 61.10 36.54 -43.06
CA PRO A 1111 62.28 37.24 -42.57
C PRO A 1111 62.14 37.66 -41.11
N GLN A 1112 62.97 37.11 -40.24
CA GLN A 1112 63.04 37.48 -38.83
C GLN A 1112 64.11 38.56 -38.63
N LEU A 1113 63.73 39.67 -38.01
CA LEU A 1113 64.66 40.74 -37.65
C LEU A 1113 65.60 40.27 -36.54
N GLY A 1114 66.90 40.20 -36.85
CA GLY A 1114 67.93 39.76 -35.93
C GLY A 1114 68.63 40.90 -35.18
N TYR A 1115 68.98 41.98 -35.89
CA TYR A 1115 69.75 43.07 -35.30
C TYR A 1115 69.49 44.40 -36.00
N VAL A 1116 69.42 45.48 -35.23
CA VAL A 1116 69.37 46.87 -35.73
C VAL A 1116 70.63 47.58 -35.28
N PHE A 1117 71.37 48.16 -36.22
CA PHE A 1117 72.56 48.93 -35.92
C PHE A 1117 72.17 50.21 -35.15
N PRO A 1118 72.78 50.47 -33.97
CA PRO A 1118 72.50 51.68 -33.21
C PRO A 1118 72.83 52.95 -34.01
N GLU A 1119 72.08 54.03 -33.76
CA GLU A 1119 72.40 55.35 -34.34
C GLU A 1119 73.87 55.75 -34.10
N GLY A 1120 74.51 56.27 -35.14
CA GLY A 1120 75.93 56.70 -35.10
C GLY A 1120 76.94 55.57 -35.28
N THR A 1121 76.52 54.38 -35.74
CA THR A 1121 77.42 53.30 -36.16
C THR A 1121 78.02 53.67 -37.52
N SER A 1122 79.36 53.72 -37.66
CA SER A 1122 80.03 54.22 -38.89
C SER A 1122 81.25 53.42 -39.30
#